data_AF-A0A9W4XIW2-F1
#
_entry.id   AF-A0A9W4XIW2-F1
#
_cell.length_a   1.000
_cell.length_b   1.000
_cell.length_c   1.000
_cell.angle_alpha   90.00
_cell.angle_beta   90.00
_cell.angle_gamma   90.00
#
_symmetry.space_group_name_H-M   'P 1'
#
loop_
_entity.id
_entity.type
_entity.pdbx_description
1 polymer ?
#
loop_
_entity_poly.entity_id
_entity_poly.type
_entity_poly.pdbx_seq_one_letter_code
_entity_poly.pdbx_strand_id
1 'polypeptide(L)'
;MSFIRILALSFCTFLAVAKPLKGKFAPRQEPSPTTPSPAVSTSCGDIIVLVKNDYNFFPASLAHDCLQSIPFNPAVAIRFLDYYNTTLQFQSTLEYLKAPPTGYQRPPFDVKKTLAGIKQNVTSGVYRNQYEFETQLQLFTSQLRDTHVNLDVGALSAFTFVSPYGLVSASSDGKEAPKIYIDDDLYREFVTGGEFKASHITKINGVDVLEYLEQFAERNSEGFLERHADWNAIMDSPAADIQGQLSTFQTASLYPGAQINFTFADMNGTTTEPNNEWWAYCSGCNDTGPLTTGGDFYNYFVLGLLPDSYDEEAQWWPALDLGDGGDNEDDDGDSDAFASVLQDYCNDGNPSKENWCFTSFGAYPNDPIVTQKDLAIQGEGVVSGYMLDGNDNSTAVLSIPVFFQLGDDITNFRQSILDFIGNASQANATRVIIDLQQNTGGLTFLAYDAFRMFFPNIEAYGASRKRSHELGNILGETYNGWWDLPSTDKETNYAYGASEWIATNRLNAATNRTFSSWAEYYTPRPDNGDTFSAAERYDFSNQNFDYAAFGDIPWGYDPDAPLVNVVPQWSPDEIVILTDGLCASACSLFVEFMTHQAGVRTIAVGGHPSPGPMQAVSGSRGAVSYSADEIDYDFQEGLAFPVDREDVAAKLPNRTDTGMWVRYAGVTIRDQVRADDPTPLQFKYLAADCRLYYTKDNAYNMTRLWRDVAHATWEDPSLCVQSSTGYPTGRNATSEKPPPASDSQKSGLLDLEPLAFTPWTDQSAFQLTSKSVAVNNGPLTPTLCDPKRPQCGSKQCRQVQLNCNGGVKATYACLTTCEVGERVPSCSGTCKEATRLDSKSNGKSGGTNAIRYQGFCHPPMSATKALPCPK
;
A
#
# COMPACT_ATOMS: atom_id res chain seq x y z
N MET A 1 -2.05 -5.98 12.97
CA MET A 1 -3.18 -5.11 12.53
C MET A 1 -2.89 -3.58 12.46
N SER A 2 -1.68 -3.05 12.76
CA SER A 2 -1.40 -1.59 12.67
C SER A 2 -0.45 -1.18 11.51
N PHE A 3 0.01 -2.13 10.68
CA PHE A 3 1.07 -1.89 9.70
C PHE A 3 0.62 -1.24 8.37
N ILE A 4 -0.64 -1.39 7.97
CA ILE A 4 -1.14 -0.82 6.69
C ILE A 4 -1.22 0.71 6.73
N ARG A 5 -1.36 1.31 7.93
CA ARG A 5 -1.21 2.77 8.10
C ARG A 5 0.16 3.26 7.62
N ILE A 6 1.23 2.47 7.71
CA ILE A 6 2.60 2.94 7.48
C ILE A 6 3.01 2.94 6.00
N LEU A 7 2.49 2.03 5.16
CA LEU A 7 2.76 2.10 3.72
C LEU A 7 2.07 3.31 3.09
N ALA A 8 0.84 3.63 3.52
CA ALA A 8 0.15 4.85 3.10
C ALA A 8 0.75 6.12 3.74
N LEU A 9 1.04 6.11 5.05
CA LEU A 9 1.55 7.31 5.76
C LEU A 9 3.01 7.66 5.41
N SER A 10 3.85 6.72 4.97
CA SER A 10 5.21 7.11 4.52
C SER A 10 5.23 7.81 3.16
N PHE A 11 4.14 7.76 2.41
CA PHE A 11 3.94 8.60 1.23
C PHE A 11 3.10 9.86 1.53
N CYS A 12 2.21 9.84 2.53
CA CYS A 12 1.29 10.96 2.81
C CYS A 12 1.83 12.09 3.69
N THR A 13 3.09 12.10 4.16
CA THR A 13 3.56 13.21 5.03
C THR A 13 3.81 14.54 4.33
N PHE A 14 3.64 14.65 3.01
CA PHE A 14 3.54 15.94 2.32
C PHE A 14 2.50 15.88 1.20
N LEU A 15 1.80 17.01 1.00
CA LEU A 15 0.83 17.30 -0.07
C LEU A 15 -0.65 17.03 0.24
N ALA A 16 -1.19 17.75 1.23
CA ALA A 16 -2.52 18.31 1.04
C ALA A 16 -2.35 19.61 0.24
N VAL A 17 -3.07 19.73 -0.88
CA VAL A 17 -3.05 20.79 -1.90
C VAL A 17 -1.97 20.59 -2.99
N ALA A 18 -2.41 20.04 -4.13
CA ALA A 18 -1.98 20.28 -5.50
C ALA A 18 -0.51 20.02 -5.92
N LYS A 19 -0.33 19.19 -6.97
CA LYS A 19 0.77 19.34 -7.96
C LYS A 19 0.90 20.84 -8.29
N PRO A 20 2.12 21.42 -8.29
CA PRO A 20 3.45 20.81 -8.36
C PRO A 20 4.02 20.30 -7.02
N LEU A 21 5.11 19.52 -7.08
CA LEU A 21 5.88 19.04 -5.92
C LEU A 21 6.22 20.19 -4.95
N LYS A 22 5.56 20.25 -3.79
CA LYS A 22 5.86 21.27 -2.76
C LYS A 22 6.98 20.79 -1.84
N GLY A 23 8.07 21.54 -1.78
CA GLY A 23 9.16 21.33 -0.83
C GLY A 23 10.42 22.11 -1.22
N LYS A 24 11.38 22.18 -0.30
CA LYS A 24 12.67 22.85 -0.58
C LYS A 24 13.57 21.94 -1.41
N PHE A 25 13.98 22.42 -2.58
CA PHE A 25 14.88 21.73 -3.49
C PHE A 25 16.32 22.13 -3.22
N ALA A 26 17.20 21.14 -3.07
CA ALA A 26 18.61 21.38 -2.85
C ALA A 26 19.24 22.08 -4.08
N PRO A 27 20.04 23.15 -3.87
CA PRO A 27 20.66 23.86 -4.97
C PRO A 27 21.70 23.00 -5.69
N ARG A 28 21.83 23.22 -7.00
CA ARG A 28 22.75 22.48 -7.87
C ARG A 28 24.21 22.73 -7.46
N GLN A 29 24.90 21.68 -7.03
CA GLN A 29 26.36 21.73 -6.90
C GLN A 29 27.00 21.38 -8.25
N GLU A 30 27.49 22.38 -8.96
CA GLU A 30 28.36 22.15 -10.13
C GLU A 30 29.69 21.52 -9.65
N PRO A 31 30.20 20.47 -10.30
CA PRO A 31 31.48 19.87 -9.93
C PRO A 31 32.60 20.92 -10.03
N SER A 32 33.23 21.23 -8.90
CA SER A 32 34.35 22.18 -8.87
C SER A 32 35.51 21.67 -9.75
N PRO A 33 36.09 22.48 -10.66
CA PRO A 33 37.07 21.99 -11.65
C PRO A 33 38.45 21.59 -11.12
N THR A 34 38.66 21.49 -9.80
CA THR A 34 40.00 21.32 -9.24
C THR A 34 40.01 20.53 -7.94
N THR A 35 40.04 19.20 -8.01
CA THR A 35 40.87 18.38 -7.11
C THR A 35 41.11 16.98 -7.73
N PRO A 36 42.36 16.56 -7.99
CA PRO A 36 42.68 15.19 -8.35
C PRO A 36 43.07 14.38 -7.10
N SER A 37 42.18 13.51 -6.61
CA SER A 37 42.48 12.32 -5.77
C SER A 37 41.21 11.46 -5.64
N PRO A 38 41.29 10.14 -5.34
CA PRO A 38 40.11 9.33 -5.11
C PRO A 38 39.53 9.66 -3.73
N ALA A 39 38.60 10.59 -3.66
CA ALA A 39 37.84 10.76 -2.44
C ALA A 39 36.73 9.70 -2.41
N VAL A 40 36.56 9.03 -1.27
CA VAL A 40 35.34 8.30 -0.94
C VAL A 40 34.16 9.24 -1.18
N SER A 41 33.14 8.79 -1.91
CA SER A 41 31.96 9.61 -2.22
C SER A 41 31.35 10.18 -0.94
N THR A 42 31.16 11.50 -0.89
CA THR A 42 30.50 12.22 0.22
C THR A 42 28.99 12.33 0.04
N SER A 43 28.45 11.88 -1.10
CA SER A 43 27.05 12.09 -1.49
C SER A 43 26.05 11.70 -0.40
N CYS A 44 26.30 10.59 0.29
CA CYS A 44 25.48 10.15 1.42
C CYS A 44 25.46 11.16 2.57
N GLY A 45 26.62 11.68 2.96
CA GLY A 45 26.73 12.71 4.00
C GLY A 45 26.12 14.04 3.57
N ASP A 46 26.35 14.44 2.32
CA ASP A 46 25.81 15.66 1.75
C ASP A 46 24.26 15.65 1.78
N ILE A 47 23.64 14.51 1.47
CA ILE A 47 22.19 14.32 1.58
C ILE A 47 21.71 14.52 3.03
N ILE A 48 22.36 13.91 4.03
CA ILE A 48 21.91 14.09 5.43
C ILE A 48 22.10 15.53 5.90
N VAL A 49 23.17 16.20 5.48
CA VAL A 49 23.36 17.64 5.78
C VAL A 49 22.24 18.47 5.13
N LEU A 50 21.86 18.18 3.89
CA LEU A 50 20.74 18.84 3.21
C LEU A 50 19.41 18.61 3.96
N VAL A 51 19.10 17.36 4.33
CA VAL A 51 17.90 17.03 5.12
C VAL A 51 17.88 17.80 6.45
N LYS A 52 19.02 17.90 7.14
CA LYS A 52 19.15 18.66 8.39
C LYS A 52 19.08 20.19 8.22
N ASN A 53 19.15 20.68 6.99
CA ASN A 53 18.92 22.08 6.63
C ASN A 53 17.55 22.26 5.93
N ASP A 54 16.59 21.38 6.23
CA ASP A 54 15.20 21.44 5.76
C ASP A 54 14.99 21.31 4.24
N TYR A 55 15.96 20.74 3.51
CA TYR A 55 15.77 20.36 2.11
C TYR A 55 15.08 18.99 2.01
N ASN A 56 14.04 18.92 1.19
CA ASN A 56 13.22 17.71 1.02
C ASN A 56 13.57 16.94 -0.26
N PHE A 57 14.01 17.65 -1.29
CA PHE A 57 14.31 17.08 -2.61
C PHE A 57 15.73 17.39 -3.02
N PHE A 58 16.43 16.39 -3.56
CA PHE A 58 17.80 16.52 -4.07
C PHE A 58 17.93 15.81 -5.42
N PRO A 59 18.91 16.15 -6.25
CA PRO A 59 19.07 15.53 -7.56
C PRO A 59 19.15 14.00 -7.45
N ALA A 60 18.40 13.28 -8.28
CA ALA A 60 18.36 11.83 -8.24
C ALA A 60 19.75 11.19 -8.47
N SER A 61 20.62 11.85 -9.23
CA SER A 61 22.02 11.45 -9.40
C SER A 61 22.80 11.43 -8.07
N LEU A 62 22.59 12.41 -7.19
CA LEU A 62 23.25 12.45 -5.88
C LEU A 62 22.82 11.26 -5.01
N ALA A 63 21.53 10.93 -5.03
CA ALA A 63 20.99 9.76 -4.34
C ALA A 63 21.58 8.46 -4.89
N HIS A 64 21.66 8.35 -6.22
CA HIS A 64 22.25 7.21 -6.89
C HIS A 64 23.74 7.05 -6.56
N ASP A 65 24.51 8.14 -6.56
CA ASP A 65 25.92 8.13 -6.18
C ASP A 65 26.11 7.69 -4.72
N CYS A 66 25.20 8.10 -3.82
CA CYS A 66 25.17 7.58 -2.46
C CYS A 66 24.94 6.06 -2.46
N LEU A 67 23.87 5.58 -3.09
CA LEU A 67 23.53 4.15 -3.17
C LEU A 67 24.67 3.29 -3.74
N GLN A 68 25.33 3.77 -4.80
CA GLN A 68 26.47 3.09 -5.41
C GLN A 68 27.69 3.01 -4.48
N SER A 69 27.83 3.96 -3.54
CA SER A 69 28.93 3.99 -2.57
C SER A 69 28.73 3.05 -1.37
N ILE A 70 27.55 2.47 -1.20
CA ILE A 70 27.23 1.61 -0.05
C ILE A 70 27.95 0.25 -0.22
N PRO A 71 28.83 -0.13 0.72
CA PRO A 71 29.61 -1.36 0.60
C PRO A 71 28.72 -2.60 0.65
N PHE A 72 29.14 -3.67 -0.02
CA PHE A 72 28.44 -4.96 0.00
C PHE A 72 29.07 -5.91 1.04
N ASN A 73 28.23 -6.58 1.84
CA ASN A 73 28.68 -7.65 2.73
C ASN A 73 27.98 -8.98 2.38
N PRO A 74 28.68 -9.93 1.75
CA PRO A 74 28.11 -11.21 1.37
C PRO A 74 27.52 -12.00 2.55
N ALA A 75 28.14 -11.95 3.73
CA ALA A 75 27.66 -12.71 4.88
C ALA A 75 26.31 -12.18 5.38
N VAL A 76 26.08 -10.87 5.31
CA VAL A 76 24.79 -10.24 5.65
C VAL A 76 23.72 -10.62 4.62
N ALA A 77 24.05 -10.49 3.34
CA ALA A 77 23.16 -10.87 2.24
C ALA A 77 22.75 -12.34 2.30
N ILE A 78 23.66 -13.27 2.60
CA ILE A 78 23.33 -14.70 2.74
C ILE A 78 22.36 -14.94 3.89
N ARG A 79 22.54 -14.31 5.05
CA ARG A 79 21.59 -14.46 6.18
C ARG A 79 20.20 -13.93 5.82
N PHE A 80 20.14 -12.80 5.12
CA PHE A 80 18.87 -12.28 4.60
C PHE A 80 18.20 -13.21 3.60
N LEU A 81 18.94 -13.76 2.63
CA LEU A 81 18.39 -14.71 1.67
C LEU A 81 17.88 -15.99 2.36
N ASP A 82 18.53 -16.46 3.41
CA ASP A 82 18.07 -17.63 4.18
C ASP A 82 16.80 -17.33 5.00
N TYR A 83 16.74 -16.16 5.62
CA TYR A 83 15.54 -15.64 6.29
C TYR A 83 14.37 -15.51 5.30
N TYR A 84 14.59 -14.82 4.18
CA TYR A 84 13.56 -14.54 3.19
C TYR A 84 13.12 -15.80 2.44
N ASN A 85 14.03 -16.75 2.17
CA ASN A 85 13.66 -18.06 1.63
C ASN A 85 12.69 -18.81 2.56
N THR A 86 12.91 -18.72 3.87
CA THR A 86 12.01 -19.31 4.88
C THR A 86 10.67 -18.58 4.91
N THR A 87 10.65 -17.24 4.80
CA THR A 87 9.44 -16.43 4.68
C THR A 87 8.63 -16.80 3.43
N LEU A 88 9.29 -16.92 2.28
CA LEU A 88 8.67 -17.30 1.01
C LEU A 88 8.10 -18.71 1.03
N GLN A 89 8.50 -19.59 1.97
CA GLN A 89 7.82 -20.87 2.18
C GLN A 89 6.39 -20.72 2.71
N PHE A 90 5.90 -19.51 2.99
CA PHE A 90 4.50 -19.25 3.32
C PHE A 90 3.71 -18.67 2.15
N GLN A 91 4.37 -18.29 1.04
CA GLN A 91 3.70 -17.90 -0.19
C GLN A 91 2.92 -19.08 -0.77
N SER A 92 1.63 -18.89 -1.00
CA SER A 92 0.72 -19.94 -1.46
C SER A 92 0.96 -20.35 -2.92
N THR A 93 1.41 -19.42 -3.76
CA THR A 93 1.39 -19.52 -5.23
C THR A 93 2.66 -20.05 -5.90
N LEU A 94 3.65 -20.55 -5.15
CA LEU A 94 5.00 -20.85 -5.68
C LEU A 94 5.04 -21.79 -6.91
N GLU A 95 4.41 -22.97 -6.85
CA GLU A 95 4.44 -23.91 -7.99
C GLU A 95 3.52 -23.46 -9.14
N TYR A 96 2.46 -22.68 -8.85
CA TYR A 96 1.66 -22.04 -9.90
C TYR A 96 2.43 -20.97 -10.67
N LEU A 97 3.27 -20.16 -10.02
CA LEU A 97 4.13 -19.21 -10.75
C LEU A 97 5.11 -19.93 -11.68
N LYS A 98 5.66 -21.06 -11.23
CA LYS A 98 6.60 -21.86 -12.01
C LYS A 98 5.96 -22.56 -13.20
N ALA A 99 4.72 -23.03 -13.06
CA ALA A 99 3.95 -23.70 -14.09
C ALA A 99 2.51 -23.17 -14.12
N PRO A 100 2.30 -21.95 -14.64
CA PRO A 100 0.99 -21.32 -14.60
C PRO A 100 0.03 -21.98 -15.60
N PRO A 101 -1.28 -22.01 -15.31
CA PRO A 101 -2.28 -22.53 -16.22
C PRO A 101 -2.42 -21.65 -17.46
N THR A 102 -3.06 -22.20 -18.50
CA THR A 102 -3.38 -21.44 -19.72
C THR A 102 -4.24 -20.22 -19.39
N GLY A 103 -3.85 -19.07 -19.93
CA GLY A 103 -4.54 -17.79 -19.73
C GLY A 103 -3.91 -16.88 -18.67
N TYR A 104 -2.93 -17.36 -17.90
CA TYR A 104 -2.07 -16.47 -17.12
C TYR A 104 -1.28 -15.55 -18.04
N GLN A 105 -1.29 -14.24 -17.78
CA GLN A 105 -0.79 -13.24 -18.72
C GLN A 105 0.72 -13.01 -18.64
N ARG A 106 1.38 -13.46 -17.56
CA ARG A 106 2.82 -13.25 -17.33
C ARG A 106 3.64 -14.50 -17.63
N PRO A 107 4.94 -14.35 -17.93
CA PRO A 107 5.83 -15.49 -18.11
C PRO A 107 5.90 -16.37 -16.85
N PRO A 108 6.09 -17.70 -17.00
CA PRO A 108 6.37 -18.58 -15.86
C PRO A 108 7.63 -18.12 -15.11
N PHE A 109 7.59 -18.17 -13.78
CA PHE A 109 8.67 -17.72 -12.90
C PHE A 109 8.95 -18.74 -11.78
N ASP A 110 10.16 -19.32 -11.80
CA ASP A 110 10.61 -20.25 -10.75
C ASP A 110 11.27 -19.47 -9.61
N VAL A 111 10.46 -19.11 -8.62
CA VAL A 111 10.87 -18.33 -7.43
C VAL A 111 12.05 -18.99 -6.71
N LYS A 112 11.94 -20.30 -6.42
CA LYS A 112 12.94 -21.05 -5.65
C LYS A 112 14.29 -21.11 -6.40
N LYS A 113 14.25 -21.41 -7.70
CA LYS A 113 15.46 -21.47 -8.55
C LYS A 113 16.10 -20.09 -8.69
N THR A 114 15.30 -19.04 -8.86
CA THR A 114 15.81 -17.68 -9.06
C THR A 114 16.46 -17.16 -7.78
N LEU A 115 15.84 -17.36 -6.61
CA LEU A 115 16.43 -17.00 -5.32
C LEU A 115 17.74 -17.77 -5.05
N ALA A 116 17.81 -19.05 -5.42
CA ALA A 116 19.05 -19.83 -5.34
C ALA A 116 20.14 -19.27 -6.28
N GLY A 117 19.77 -18.76 -7.45
CA GLY A 117 20.67 -18.05 -8.37
C GLY A 117 21.22 -16.75 -7.77
N ILE A 118 20.37 -15.95 -7.12
CA ILE A 118 20.80 -14.75 -6.36
C ILE A 118 21.79 -15.15 -5.27
N LYS A 119 21.49 -16.20 -4.49
CA LYS A 119 22.42 -16.74 -3.48
C LYS A 119 23.76 -17.16 -4.08
N GLN A 120 23.74 -17.82 -5.24
CA GLN A 120 24.96 -18.19 -5.96
C GLN A 120 25.77 -16.96 -6.39
N ASN A 121 25.12 -15.92 -6.90
CA ASN A 121 25.76 -14.65 -7.28
C ASN A 121 26.44 -13.98 -6.08
N VAL A 122 25.82 -14.01 -4.90
CA VAL A 122 26.44 -13.53 -3.65
C VAL A 122 27.72 -14.30 -3.35
N THR A 123 27.67 -15.65 -3.35
CA THR A 123 28.83 -16.48 -3.05
C THR A 123 29.94 -16.41 -4.10
N SER A 124 29.59 -16.04 -5.34
CA SER A 124 30.53 -15.92 -6.46
C SER A 124 31.12 -14.51 -6.58
N GLY A 125 30.75 -13.57 -5.71
CA GLY A 125 31.27 -12.21 -5.70
C GLY A 125 30.80 -11.37 -6.89
N VAL A 126 29.58 -11.61 -7.39
CA VAL A 126 29.03 -10.90 -8.57
C VAL A 126 28.65 -9.45 -8.24
N TYR A 127 28.11 -9.20 -7.05
CA TYR A 127 27.66 -7.86 -6.65
C TYR A 127 28.82 -6.98 -6.19
N ARG A 128 28.89 -5.76 -6.74
CA ARG A 128 29.92 -4.78 -6.41
C ARG A 128 29.59 -3.95 -5.17
N ASN A 129 28.32 -3.62 -4.98
CA ASN A 129 27.81 -2.80 -3.89
C ASN A 129 26.44 -3.32 -3.43
N GLN A 130 25.96 -2.80 -2.30
CA GLN A 130 24.67 -3.22 -1.74
C GLN A 130 23.50 -2.90 -2.69
N TYR A 131 23.57 -1.77 -3.40
CA TYR A 131 22.54 -1.33 -4.33
C TYR A 131 22.27 -2.33 -5.46
N GLU A 132 23.31 -2.92 -6.08
CA GLU A 132 23.14 -3.95 -7.11
C GLU A 132 22.42 -5.19 -6.58
N PHE A 133 22.78 -5.64 -5.37
CA PHE A 133 22.15 -6.80 -4.74
C PHE A 133 20.67 -6.55 -4.43
N GLU A 134 20.36 -5.43 -3.79
CA GLU A 134 19.00 -5.09 -3.42
C GLU A 134 18.13 -4.76 -4.63
N THR A 135 18.69 -4.16 -5.69
CA THR A 135 17.95 -3.94 -6.95
C THR A 135 17.53 -5.27 -7.57
N GLN A 136 18.42 -6.28 -7.56
CA GLN A 136 18.06 -7.61 -8.05
C GLN A 136 16.99 -8.27 -7.18
N LEU A 137 16.99 -8.04 -5.85
CA LEU A 137 15.94 -8.51 -4.96
C LEU A 137 14.59 -7.81 -5.22
N GLN A 138 14.59 -6.50 -5.46
CA GLN A 138 13.37 -5.76 -5.78
C GLN A 138 12.73 -6.27 -7.07
N LEU A 139 13.53 -6.43 -8.13
CA LEU A 139 13.06 -7.00 -9.39
C LEU A 139 12.62 -8.46 -9.23
N PHE A 140 13.33 -9.27 -8.43
CA PHE A 140 12.87 -10.62 -8.11
C PHE A 140 11.47 -10.62 -7.49
N THR A 141 11.20 -9.67 -6.59
CA THR A 141 9.95 -9.57 -5.84
C THR A 141 8.77 -9.23 -6.76
N SER A 142 8.91 -8.24 -7.64
CA SER A 142 7.84 -7.86 -8.59
C SER A 142 7.49 -8.95 -9.60
N GLN A 143 8.41 -9.89 -9.88
CA GLN A 143 8.12 -11.05 -10.74
C GLN A 143 7.19 -12.09 -10.11
N LEU A 144 6.88 -12.00 -8.81
CA LEU A 144 5.82 -12.84 -8.21
C LEU A 144 4.42 -12.40 -8.64
N ARG A 145 4.28 -11.18 -9.18
CA ARG A 145 3.04 -10.64 -9.77
C ARG A 145 1.86 -10.70 -8.81
N ASP A 146 2.10 -10.30 -7.56
CA ASP A 146 1.17 -10.37 -6.44
C ASP A 146 1.48 -9.19 -5.51
N THR A 147 0.56 -8.21 -5.42
CA THR A 147 0.79 -6.97 -4.66
C THR A 147 0.80 -7.17 -3.13
N HIS A 148 0.47 -8.36 -2.62
CA HIS A 148 0.78 -8.72 -1.23
C HIS A 148 2.26 -9.06 -1.02
N VAL A 149 2.97 -9.46 -2.08
CA VAL A 149 4.40 -9.75 -2.06
C VAL A 149 5.17 -8.47 -2.37
N ASN A 150 5.53 -7.76 -1.33
CA ASN A 150 6.38 -6.58 -1.41
C ASN A 150 7.55 -6.74 -0.44
N LEU A 151 8.58 -5.93 -0.66
CA LEU A 151 9.81 -6.00 0.10
C LEU A 151 10.35 -4.60 0.35
N ASP A 152 10.39 -4.19 1.61
CA ASP A 152 10.92 -2.91 2.07
C ASP A 152 12.06 -3.22 3.04
N VAL A 153 13.29 -3.24 2.52
CA VAL A 153 14.49 -3.69 3.23
C VAL A 153 15.72 -2.89 2.80
N GLY A 154 16.68 -2.80 3.72
CA GLY A 154 18.03 -2.37 3.38
C GLY A 154 18.16 -0.92 2.89
N ALA A 155 19.13 -0.69 2.01
CA ALA A 155 19.45 0.63 1.46
C ALA A 155 18.40 1.18 0.48
N LEU A 156 17.69 0.32 -0.26
CA LEU A 156 16.63 0.77 -1.19
C LEU A 156 15.45 1.41 -0.47
N SER A 157 15.23 1.12 0.82
CA SER A 157 14.18 1.79 1.60
C SER A 157 14.48 3.28 1.86
N ALA A 158 15.70 3.74 1.60
CA ALA A 158 16.13 5.10 1.91
C ALA A 158 15.63 6.14 0.90
N PHE A 159 15.45 5.77 -0.37
CA PHE A 159 15.20 6.73 -1.44
C PHE A 159 14.00 6.36 -2.30
N THR A 160 13.14 7.34 -2.54
CA THR A 160 12.14 7.32 -3.61
C THR A 160 12.58 8.32 -4.67
N PHE A 161 12.56 7.93 -5.95
CA PHE A 161 12.89 8.82 -7.06
C PHE A 161 11.61 9.48 -7.60
N VAL A 162 11.64 10.80 -7.72
CA VAL A 162 10.45 11.61 -7.92
C VAL A 162 10.52 12.35 -9.25
N SER A 163 9.49 12.19 -10.08
CA SER A 163 9.32 12.99 -11.29
C SER A 163 8.54 14.26 -10.95
N PRO A 164 8.98 15.44 -11.41
CA PRO A 164 8.18 16.66 -11.28
C PRO A 164 6.95 16.66 -12.18
N TYR A 165 6.87 15.72 -13.13
CA TYR A 165 5.78 15.59 -14.08
C TYR A 165 4.94 14.35 -13.83
N GLY A 166 3.63 14.55 -13.88
CA GLY A 166 2.62 13.51 -14.04
C GLY A 166 2.35 13.18 -15.51
N LEU A 167 1.85 11.98 -15.80
CA LEU A 167 1.50 11.55 -17.17
C LEU A 167 0.07 11.02 -17.23
N VAL A 168 -0.64 11.36 -18.31
CA VAL A 168 -1.96 10.80 -18.62
C VAL A 168 -1.99 10.19 -20.01
N SER A 169 -2.58 8.99 -20.11
CA SER A 169 -2.82 8.30 -21.37
C SER A 169 -4.27 8.53 -21.81
N ALA A 170 -4.47 9.39 -22.83
CA ALA A 170 -5.80 9.79 -23.28
C ALA A 170 -6.00 9.64 -24.79
N SER A 171 -7.15 9.10 -25.18
CA SER A 171 -7.63 9.03 -26.56
C SER A 171 -8.30 10.34 -26.98
N SER A 172 -8.22 10.63 -28.28
CA SER A 172 -8.89 11.78 -28.91
C SER A 172 -10.42 11.61 -28.95
N ASP A 173 -10.90 10.37 -29.10
CA ASP A 173 -12.30 10.06 -29.37
C ASP A 173 -12.81 8.79 -28.65
N GLY A 174 -11.96 8.15 -27.84
CA GLY A 174 -12.27 6.88 -27.16
C GLY A 174 -12.19 5.65 -28.07
N LYS A 175 -11.73 5.81 -29.31
CA LYS A 175 -11.57 4.75 -30.32
C LYS A 175 -10.14 4.63 -30.80
N GLU A 176 -9.52 5.75 -31.14
CA GLU A 176 -8.11 5.82 -31.50
C GLU A 176 -7.25 5.42 -30.29
N ALA A 177 -6.09 4.85 -30.58
CA ALA A 177 -5.10 4.53 -29.54
C ALA A 177 -4.77 5.78 -28.72
N PRO A 178 -4.79 5.70 -27.38
CA PRO A 178 -4.39 6.79 -26.51
C PRO A 178 -3.00 7.31 -26.82
N LYS A 179 -2.84 8.64 -26.69
CA LYS A 179 -1.55 9.33 -26.71
C LYS A 179 -1.21 9.77 -25.30
N ILE A 180 0.07 10.08 -25.06
CA ILE A 180 0.58 10.41 -23.72
C ILE A 180 0.75 11.91 -23.62
N TYR A 181 0.22 12.48 -22.55
CA TYR A 181 0.23 13.91 -22.26
C TYR A 181 0.87 14.15 -20.89
N ILE A 182 1.46 15.31 -20.70
CA ILE A 182 1.77 15.82 -19.36
C ILE A 182 0.43 16.07 -18.65
N ASP A 183 0.31 15.63 -17.41
CA ASP A 183 -0.87 15.75 -16.55
C ASP A 183 -1.36 17.20 -16.46
N ASP A 184 -0.46 18.11 -16.06
CA ASP A 184 -0.75 19.54 -15.92
C ASP A 184 -1.25 20.19 -17.23
N ASP A 185 -0.67 19.82 -18.39
CA ASP A 185 -1.10 20.34 -19.70
C ASP A 185 -2.51 19.86 -20.05
N LEU A 186 -2.81 18.59 -19.79
CA LEU A 186 -4.13 18.03 -20.08
C LEU A 186 -5.20 18.60 -19.15
N TYR A 187 -4.86 18.78 -17.87
CA TYR A 187 -5.70 19.49 -16.91
C TYR A 187 -5.95 20.95 -17.35
N ARG A 188 -4.92 21.65 -17.81
CA ARG A 188 -5.04 23.01 -18.35
C ARG A 188 -5.95 23.07 -19.59
N GLU A 189 -5.85 22.10 -20.50
CA GLU A 189 -6.79 21.98 -21.63
C GLU A 189 -8.23 21.81 -21.15
N PHE A 190 -8.45 21.01 -20.11
CA PHE A 190 -9.77 20.81 -19.51
C PHE A 190 -10.35 22.10 -18.92
N VAL A 191 -9.64 22.79 -18.01
CA VAL A 191 -10.17 23.97 -17.32
C VAL A 191 -10.33 25.20 -18.21
N THR A 192 -9.57 25.27 -19.31
CA THR A 192 -9.71 26.35 -20.31
C THR A 192 -10.78 26.07 -21.36
N GLY A 193 -11.56 24.98 -21.20
CA GLY A 193 -12.57 24.59 -22.18
C GLY A 193 -11.98 24.29 -23.56
N GLY A 194 -10.71 23.89 -23.62
CA GLY A 194 -9.99 23.59 -24.84
C GLY A 194 -9.37 24.79 -25.56
N GLU A 195 -9.32 25.99 -24.97
CA GLU A 195 -8.56 27.12 -25.51
C GLU A 195 -7.06 26.83 -25.54
N PHE A 196 -6.53 26.23 -24.47
CA PHE A 196 -5.22 25.57 -24.49
C PHE A 196 -5.37 24.16 -25.06
N LYS A 197 -4.41 23.73 -25.89
CA LYS A 197 -4.36 22.38 -26.46
C LYS A 197 -3.12 21.65 -26.00
N ALA A 198 -3.32 20.61 -25.20
CA ALA A 198 -2.24 19.77 -24.71
C ALA A 198 -1.62 18.96 -25.86
N SER A 199 -0.30 19.01 -25.92
CA SER A 199 0.50 18.34 -26.93
C SER A 199 1.02 17.01 -26.41
N HIS A 200 0.93 15.99 -27.27
CA HIS A 200 1.34 14.65 -26.84
C HIS A 200 2.85 14.47 -26.98
N ILE A 201 3.38 13.67 -26.06
CA ILE A 201 4.75 13.23 -26.01
C ILE A 201 4.93 12.14 -27.07
N THR A 202 6.00 12.26 -27.85
CA THR A 202 6.43 11.24 -28.82
C THR A 202 7.65 10.47 -28.33
N LYS A 203 8.51 11.13 -27.54
CA LYS A 203 9.73 10.53 -27.00
C LYS A 203 10.04 11.02 -25.60
N ILE A 204 10.65 10.15 -24.80
CA ILE A 204 11.30 10.47 -23.53
C ILE A 204 12.76 10.07 -23.65
N ASN A 205 13.67 11.01 -23.38
CA ASN A 205 15.12 10.80 -23.50
C ASN A 205 15.56 10.26 -24.88
N GLY A 206 14.84 10.67 -25.94
CA GLY A 206 15.11 10.23 -27.32
C GLY A 206 14.58 8.84 -27.69
N VAL A 207 14.04 8.08 -26.74
CA VAL A 207 13.37 6.79 -26.93
C VAL A 207 11.89 7.01 -27.22
N ASP A 208 11.27 6.17 -28.05
CA ASP A 208 9.82 6.21 -28.27
C ASP A 208 9.05 6.15 -26.93
N VAL A 209 8.01 6.96 -26.79
CA VAL A 209 7.31 7.12 -25.51
C VAL A 209 6.70 5.81 -25.00
N LEU A 210 6.18 4.95 -25.88
CA LEU A 210 5.58 3.69 -25.47
C LEU A 210 6.66 2.71 -25.03
N GLU A 211 7.75 2.61 -25.80
CA GLU A 211 8.90 1.77 -25.46
C GLU A 211 9.52 2.19 -24.11
N TYR A 212 9.70 3.50 -23.88
CA TYR A 212 10.25 4.01 -22.62
C TYR A 212 9.35 3.66 -21.44
N LEU A 213 8.04 3.90 -21.55
CA LEU A 213 7.10 3.69 -20.46
C LEU A 213 6.85 2.20 -20.17
N GLU A 214 6.87 1.32 -21.18
CA GLU A 214 6.85 -0.13 -20.96
C GLU A 214 8.06 -0.60 -20.14
N GLN A 215 9.27 -0.12 -20.50
CA GLN A 215 10.49 -0.46 -19.77
C GLN A 215 10.50 0.13 -18.35
N PHE A 216 9.96 1.34 -18.19
CA PHE A 216 9.81 1.97 -16.89
C PHE A 216 8.84 1.19 -16.00
N ALA A 217 7.66 0.83 -16.53
CA ALA A 217 6.63 0.10 -15.80
C ALA A 217 7.14 -1.29 -15.35
N GLU A 218 7.79 -2.05 -16.23
CA GLU A 218 8.34 -3.38 -15.87
C GLU A 218 9.42 -3.31 -14.76
N ARG A 219 10.11 -2.17 -14.61
CA ARG A 219 11.13 -1.97 -13.57
C ARG A 219 10.59 -1.39 -12.27
N ASN A 220 9.60 -0.51 -12.34
CA ASN A 220 9.18 0.30 -11.19
C ASN A 220 7.76 -0.01 -10.69
N SER A 221 6.91 -0.64 -11.49
CA SER A 221 5.57 -1.04 -11.04
C SER A 221 5.66 -2.15 -9.99
N GLU A 222 4.65 -2.24 -9.13
CA GLU A 222 4.52 -3.30 -8.12
C GLU A 222 4.49 -4.71 -8.73
N GLY A 223 4.14 -4.82 -10.01
CA GLY A 223 4.07 -6.07 -10.75
C GLY A 223 2.66 -6.63 -10.73
N PHE A 224 1.80 -6.15 -11.61
CA PHE A 224 0.42 -6.62 -11.72
C PHE A 224 0.31 -7.89 -12.56
N LEU A 225 -0.85 -8.54 -12.55
CA LEU A 225 -1.13 -9.74 -13.33
C LEU A 225 -1.17 -9.49 -14.84
N GLU A 226 -1.42 -8.28 -15.30
CA GLU A 226 -1.54 -7.91 -16.72
C GLU A 226 -0.88 -6.56 -17.00
N ARG A 227 -0.24 -6.42 -18.17
CA ARG A 227 0.48 -5.18 -18.55
C ARG A 227 -0.39 -3.93 -18.56
N HIS A 228 -1.71 -4.08 -18.78
CA HIS A 228 -2.63 -2.96 -18.78
C HIS A 228 -2.72 -2.30 -17.41
N ALA A 229 -2.60 -3.08 -16.34
CA ALA A 229 -2.58 -2.57 -14.97
C ALA A 229 -1.24 -1.90 -14.65
N ASP A 230 -0.09 -2.49 -15.02
CA ASP A 230 1.21 -1.79 -14.86
C ASP A 230 1.20 -0.44 -15.61
N TRP A 231 0.58 -0.39 -16.78
CA TRP A 231 0.41 0.84 -17.56
C TRP A 231 -0.46 1.86 -16.85
N ASN A 232 -1.57 1.44 -16.23
CA ASN A 232 -2.40 2.35 -15.45
C ASN A 232 -1.70 2.82 -14.17
N ALA A 233 -0.87 1.99 -13.53
CA ALA A 233 -0.13 2.36 -12.32
C ALA A 233 0.89 3.48 -12.55
N ILE A 234 1.45 3.60 -13.77
CA ILE A 234 2.38 4.68 -14.12
C ILE A 234 1.68 5.96 -14.60
N MET A 235 0.35 5.97 -14.68
CA MET A 235 -0.43 7.13 -15.12
C MET A 235 -1.10 7.79 -13.92
N ASP A 236 -1.28 9.10 -14.01
CA ASP A 236 -2.01 9.88 -13.03
C ASP A 236 -3.51 9.73 -13.22
N SER A 237 -4.26 9.93 -12.13
CA SER A 237 -5.69 9.68 -12.08
C SER A 237 -6.32 10.50 -10.95
N PRO A 238 -7.46 11.16 -11.19
CA PRO A 238 -8.22 11.80 -10.12
C PRO A 238 -8.62 10.86 -8.97
N ALA A 239 -8.75 9.55 -9.24
CA ALA A 239 -9.02 8.56 -8.21
C ALA A 239 -7.79 8.30 -7.30
N ALA A 240 -6.57 8.57 -7.77
CA ALA A 240 -5.36 8.54 -6.96
C ALA A 240 -5.21 9.86 -6.16
N ASP A 241 -5.54 10.99 -6.78
CA ASP A 241 -5.48 12.31 -6.14
C ASP A 241 -6.32 12.36 -4.85
N ILE A 242 -7.55 11.84 -4.87
CA ILE A 242 -8.43 11.81 -3.67
C ILE A 242 -7.91 10.90 -2.56
N GLN A 243 -6.94 10.04 -2.84
CA GLN A 243 -6.24 9.20 -1.87
C GLN A 243 -4.89 9.80 -1.43
N GLY A 244 -4.49 10.96 -2.00
CA GLY A 244 -3.17 11.54 -1.78
C GLY A 244 -2.04 10.69 -2.35
N GLN A 245 -2.33 9.89 -3.38
CA GLN A 245 -1.36 9.01 -4.02
C GLN A 245 -0.83 9.64 -5.31
N LEU A 246 0.46 9.42 -5.56
CA LEU A 246 1.12 9.76 -6.81
C LEU A 246 1.24 8.50 -7.67
N SER A 247 1.33 8.65 -8.99
CA SER A 247 1.57 7.50 -9.87
C SER A 247 2.97 6.90 -9.66
N THR A 248 3.15 5.68 -10.16
CA THR A 248 4.47 5.02 -10.19
C THR A 248 5.48 5.83 -11.01
N PHE A 249 5.03 6.57 -12.03
CA PHE A 249 5.93 7.46 -12.78
C PHE A 249 6.41 8.63 -11.92
N GLN A 250 5.54 9.17 -11.08
CA GLN A 250 5.92 10.22 -10.14
C GLN A 250 6.73 9.71 -8.94
N THR A 251 6.68 8.42 -8.61
CA THR A 251 7.33 7.83 -7.42
C THR A 251 8.05 6.51 -7.72
N ALA A 252 9.07 6.56 -8.56
CA ALA A 252 9.86 5.39 -8.94
C ALA A 252 10.66 4.82 -7.75
N SER A 253 10.58 3.50 -7.55
CA SER A 253 11.36 2.80 -6.51
C SER A 253 12.82 2.56 -6.92
N LEU A 254 13.09 2.42 -8.22
CA LEU A 254 14.44 2.24 -8.75
C LEU A 254 14.86 3.48 -9.54
N TYR A 255 16.16 3.77 -9.50
CA TYR A 255 16.73 4.93 -10.20
C TYR A 255 16.40 4.90 -11.70
N PRO A 256 15.60 5.86 -12.20
CA PRO A 256 15.16 5.87 -13.59
C PRO A 256 16.16 6.58 -14.53
N GLY A 257 17.18 7.22 -13.98
CA GLY A 257 18.14 8.06 -14.69
C GLY A 257 18.15 9.49 -14.15
N ALA A 258 19.12 10.30 -14.60
CA ALA A 258 19.28 11.67 -14.11
C ALA A 258 18.28 12.64 -14.76
N GLN A 259 17.96 12.42 -16.04
CA GLN A 259 17.19 13.36 -16.86
C GLN A 259 15.87 12.76 -17.35
N ILE A 260 14.93 13.65 -17.63
CA ILE A 260 13.60 13.37 -18.18
C ILE A 260 13.27 14.38 -19.27
N ASN A 261 13.82 14.15 -20.48
CA ASN A 261 13.63 15.07 -21.61
C ASN A 261 12.46 14.63 -22.49
N PHE A 262 11.40 15.45 -22.56
CA PHE A 262 10.25 15.20 -23.43
C PHE A 262 10.42 15.79 -24.83
N THR A 263 9.95 15.06 -25.84
CA THR A 263 9.80 15.55 -27.22
C THR A 263 8.33 15.54 -27.61
N PHE A 264 7.78 16.71 -27.93
CA PHE A 264 6.38 16.89 -28.32
C PHE A 264 6.18 16.86 -29.84
N ALA A 265 5.02 16.38 -30.29
CA ALA A 265 4.73 16.18 -31.71
C ALA A 265 4.56 17.48 -32.53
N ASP A 266 3.99 18.50 -31.93
CA ASP A 266 3.61 19.78 -32.56
C ASP A 266 4.75 20.81 -32.56
N MET A 267 5.74 20.65 -31.69
CA MET A 267 6.91 21.53 -31.60
C MET A 267 8.02 21.19 -32.62
N ASN A 268 7.72 20.55 -33.76
CA ASN A 268 8.75 20.12 -34.74
C ASN A 268 9.93 19.34 -34.12
N GLY A 269 9.72 18.66 -32.99
CA GLY A 269 10.76 17.92 -32.28
C GLY A 269 11.70 18.75 -31.39
N THR A 270 11.42 20.02 -31.08
CA THR A 270 12.14 20.74 -30.02
C THR A 270 11.77 20.22 -28.63
N THR A 271 12.78 20.04 -27.78
CA THR A 271 12.65 19.77 -26.34
C THR A 271 12.34 21.08 -25.62
N THR A 272 11.28 21.09 -24.82
CA THR A 272 10.86 22.28 -24.07
C THR A 272 10.29 21.82 -22.74
N GLU A 273 11.12 21.81 -21.70
CA GLU A 273 10.70 22.25 -20.37
C GLU A 273 11.97 22.71 -19.62
N PRO A 274 11.91 23.77 -18.80
CA PRO A 274 12.92 24.04 -17.77
C PRO A 274 12.83 22.94 -16.69
N ASN A 275 13.95 22.43 -16.19
CA ASN A 275 14.04 21.37 -15.15
C ASN A 275 13.66 19.93 -15.56
N ASN A 276 14.33 19.41 -16.59
CA ASN A 276 14.24 18.00 -17.02
C ASN A 276 15.06 17.04 -16.15
N GLU A 277 15.02 17.14 -14.82
CA GLU A 277 15.78 16.28 -13.91
C GLU A 277 14.86 15.47 -13.00
N TRP A 278 15.26 14.22 -12.74
CA TRP A 278 14.66 13.42 -11.67
C TRP A 278 15.18 13.91 -10.32
N TRP A 279 14.28 13.93 -9.35
CA TRP A 279 14.59 14.22 -7.96
C TRP A 279 14.59 12.95 -7.12
N ALA A 280 15.06 13.04 -5.90
CA ALA A 280 14.95 11.99 -4.91
C ALA A 280 14.51 12.57 -3.57
N TYR A 281 13.73 11.77 -2.86
CA TYR A 281 13.28 12.02 -1.50
C TYR A 281 13.91 10.97 -0.56
N CYS A 282 14.37 11.41 0.62
CA CYS A 282 15.05 10.55 1.60
C CYS A 282 14.07 10.12 2.69
N SER A 283 13.61 8.87 2.67
CA SER A 283 12.73 8.31 3.69
C SER A 283 13.54 7.89 4.93
N GLY A 284 13.12 8.35 6.12
CA GLY A 284 13.77 7.98 7.38
C GLY A 284 15.14 8.63 7.61
N CYS A 285 15.40 9.78 6.98
CA CYS A 285 16.70 10.46 7.06
C CYS A 285 16.78 11.57 8.12
N ASN A 286 15.66 11.95 8.73
CA ASN A 286 15.57 13.08 9.67
C ASN A 286 16.33 12.84 10.99
N ASP A 287 16.26 11.62 11.54
CA ASP A 287 16.77 11.28 12.88
C ASP A 287 17.82 10.17 12.84
N THR A 288 18.82 10.36 11.97
CA THR A 288 19.86 9.38 11.66
C THR A 288 21.13 9.50 12.50
N GLY A 289 21.41 10.70 13.07
CA GLY A 289 22.75 11.06 13.53
C GLY A 289 23.70 11.35 12.36
N PRO A 290 25.00 11.59 12.61
CA PRO A 290 25.96 11.86 11.55
C PRO A 290 26.20 10.61 10.69
N LEU A 291 25.45 10.45 9.59
CA LEU A 291 25.83 9.57 8.50
C LEU A 291 26.63 10.39 7.50
N THR A 292 27.87 9.98 7.25
CA THR A 292 28.82 10.76 6.43
C THR A 292 29.33 10.01 5.22
N THR A 293 29.24 8.68 5.23
CA THR A 293 29.76 7.79 4.18
C THR A 293 28.73 6.74 3.77
N GLY A 294 28.96 6.07 2.62
CA GLY A 294 28.18 4.89 2.24
C GLY A 294 28.24 3.76 3.28
N GLY A 295 29.33 3.66 4.05
CA GLY A 295 29.44 2.72 5.17
C GLY A 295 28.53 3.06 6.35
N ASP A 296 28.33 4.35 6.64
CA ASP A 296 27.38 4.78 7.66
C ASP A 296 25.94 4.49 7.23
N PHE A 297 25.63 4.73 5.94
CA PHE A 297 24.34 4.33 5.35
C PHE A 297 24.12 2.82 5.41
N TYR A 298 25.17 2.01 5.15
CA TYR A 298 25.09 0.57 5.34
C TYR A 298 24.71 0.21 6.78
N ASN A 299 25.38 0.78 7.78
CA ASN A 299 25.07 0.51 9.17
C ASN A 299 23.64 0.92 9.53
N TYR A 300 23.19 2.08 9.08
CA TYR A 300 21.87 2.60 9.43
C TYR A 300 20.73 1.91 8.68
N PHE A 301 20.79 1.82 7.36
CA PHE A 301 19.70 1.29 6.53
C PHE A 301 19.77 -0.22 6.35
N VAL A 302 20.97 -0.80 6.23
CA VAL A 302 21.12 -2.25 6.01
C VAL A 302 21.19 -3.01 7.33
N LEU A 303 21.88 -2.50 8.36
CA LEU A 303 21.97 -3.19 9.65
C LEU A 303 20.98 -2.67 10.71
N GLY A 304 20.33 -1.52 10.47
CA GLY A 304 19.42 -0.93 11.44
C GLY A 304 20.12 -0.35 12.69
N LEU A 305 21.38 0.06 12.56
CA LEU A 305 22.22 0.53 13.66
C LEU A 305 22.35 2.05 13.64
N LEU A 306 22.12 2.68 14.80
CA LEU A 306 22.48 4.09 14.98
C LEU A 306 24.01 4.25 15.06
N PRO A 307 24.55 5.37 14.58
CA PRO A 307 25.95 5.73 14.83
C PRO A 307 26.26 5.75 16.32
N ASP A 308 27.47 5.33 16.72
CA ASP A 308 27.92 5.39 18.12
C ASP A 308 27.90 6.84 18.69
N SER A 309 27.96 7.84 17.81
CA SER A 309 27.86 9.26 18.13
C SER A 309 26.44 9.84 18.04
N TYR A 310 25.42 9.00 17.85
CA TYR A 310 24.03 9.45 17.82
C TYR A 310 23.62 10.03 19.17
N ASP A 311 23.15 11.27 19.13
CA ASP A 311 22.54 11.98 20.24
C ASP A 311 21.38 12.80 19.64
N GLU A 312 20.16 12.50 20.08
CA GLU A 312 18.91 13.12 19.59
C GLU A 312 18.92 14.64 19.80
N GLU A 313 19.60 15.13 20.85
CA GLU A 313 19.64 16.55 21.20
C GLU A 313 20.89 17.28 20.63
N ALA A 314 21.81 16.57 19.99
CA ALA A 314 23.06 17.14 19.50
C ALA A 314 22.94 17.75 18.09
N GLN A 315 23.29 19.02 17.97
CA GLN A 315 23.51 19.66 16.66
C GLN A 315 24.92 19.34 16.15
N TRP A 316 25.02 18.42 15.18
CA TRP A 316 26.29 17.96 14.61
C TRP A 316 26.53 18.40 13.16
N TRP A 317 25.51 18.91 12.47
CA TRP A 317 25.59 19.32 11.07
C TRP A 317 25.95 20.80 10.91
N PRO A 318 26.69 21.17 9.85
CA PRO A 318 26.91 22.58 9.53
C PRO A 318 25.60 23.22 9.08
N ALA A 319 25.32 24.42 9.58
CA ALA A 319 24.31 25.28 8.98
C ALA A 319 24.82 25.72 7.60
N LEU A 320 24.04 25.45 6.56
CA LEU A 320 24.38 25.80 5.20
C LEU A 320 23.93 27.24 4.92
N ASP A 321 24.89 28.14 4.67
CA ASP A 321 24.63 29.48 4.10
C ASP A 321 24.68 29.37 2.56
N LEU A 322 23.84 28.49 2.01
CA LEU A 322 23.60 28.40 0.59
C LEU A 322 22.58 29.49 0.29
N GLY A 323 23.09 30.72 0.12
CA GLY A 323 22.33 31.96 0.11
C GLY A 323 20.95 31.81 -0.49
N ASP A 324 19.93 32.13 0.31
CA ASP A 324 18.49 32.01 0.05
C ASP A 324 18.21 31.19 -1.21
N GLY A 325 18.41 29.86 -1.11
CA GLY A 325 17.86 28.95 -2.11
C GLY A 325 16.38 29.19 -2.04
N GLY A 326 15.92 30.09 -2.92
CA GLY A 326 14.70 30.85 -2.71
C GLY A 326 13.61 29.92 -2.25
N ASP A 327 12.78 30.40 -1.34
CA ASP A 327 11.39 30.03 -1.44
C ASP A 327 10.98 30.40 -2.88
N ASN A 328 11.23 29.51 -3.85
CA ASN A 328 10.54 29.51 -5.12
C ASN A 328 9.10 29.09 -4.78
N GLU A 329 8.43 29.88 -3.94
CA GLU A 329 7.25 30.59 -4.39
C GLU A 329 7.67 31.37 -5.66
N ASP A 330 7.99 30.65 -6.74
CA ASP A 330 7.71 31.19 -8.05
C ASP A 330 6.19 31.32 -8.00
N ASP A 331 5.77 32.51 -7.59
CA ASP A 331 4.47 33.11 -7.83
C ASP A 331 4.30 33.13 -9.35
N ASP A 332 4.10 31.94 -9.91
CA ASP A 332 3.65 31.75 -11.26
C ASP A 332 2.32 32.48 -11.27
N GLY A 333 2.28 33.68 -11.84
CA GLY A 333 1.04 34.45 -11.95
C GLY A 333 -0.10 33.68 -12.67
N ASP A 334 0.21 32.51 -13.25
CA ASP A 334 -0.75 31.52 -13.73
C ASP A 334 -1.33 30.63 -12.58
N SER A 335 -0.54 30.18 -11.59
CA SER A 335 -1.01 29.34 -10.48
C SER A 335 -2.06 30.03 -9.61
N ASP A 336 -1.89 31.33 -9.35
CA ASP A 336 -2.85 32.14 -8.61
C ASP A 336 -4.15 32.37 -9.41
N ALA A 337 -4.05 32.49 -10.74
CA ALA A 337 -5.21 32.58 -11.61
C ALA A 337 -5.97 31.24 -11.67
N PHE A 338 -5.26 30.10 -11.81
CA PHE A 338 -5.90 28.77 -11.85
C PHE A 338 -6.49 28.33 -10.52
N ALA A 339 -5.83 28.63 -9.39
CA ALA A 339 -6.39 28.38 -8.07
C ALA A 339 -7.71 29.12 -7.87
N SER A 340 -7.82 30.36 -8.37
CA SER A 340 -9.07 31.12 -8.32
C SER A 340 -10.18 30.51 -9.17
N VAL A 341 -9.86 30.02 -10.39
CA VAL A 341 -10.83 29.34 -11.28
C VAL A 341 -11.32 28.04 -10.67
N LEU A 342 -10.42 27.22 -10.13
CA LEU A 342 -10.78 25.97 -9.46
C LEU A 342 -11.64 26.23 -8.21
N GLN A 343 -11.28 27.26 -7.43
CA GLN A 343 -12.05 27.67 -6.26
C GLN A 343 -13.46 28.12 -6.66
N ASP A 344 -13.60 28.93 -7.70
CA ASP A 344 -14.90 29.37 -8.21
C ASP A 344 -15.72 28.17 -8.72
N TYR A 345 -15.11 27.27 -9.48
CA TYR A 345 -15.73 26.06 -9.99
C TYR A 345 -16.24 25.16 -8.85
N CYS A 346 -15.39 24.85 -7.87
CA CYS A 346 -15.75 23.96 -6.76
C CYS A 346 -16.73 24.59 -5.76
N ASN A 347 -16.92 25.92 -5.76
CA ASN A 347 -17.91 26.59 -4.91
C ASN A 347 -19.22 26.91 -5.62
N ASP A 348 -19.33 26.64 -6.92
CA ASP A 348 -20.56 26.88 -7.67
C ASP A 348 -21.68 25.92 -7.26
N GLY A 349 -22.94 26.33 -7.41
CA GLY A 349 -24.08 25.40 -7.36
C GLY A 349 -24.47 24.80 -6.00
N ASN A 350 -24.19 25.47 -4.87
CA ASN A 350 -24.44 24.97 -3.49
C ASN A 350 -23.69 23.65 -3.19
N PRO A 351 -22.35 23.68 -3.13
CA PRO A 351 -21.55 22.49 -2.87
C PRO A 351 -21.91 21.82 -1.55
N SER A 352 -21.76 20.49 -1.51
CA SER A 352 -21.74 19.76 -0.24
C SER A 352 -20.58 20.24 0.63
N LYS A 353 -20.79 20.24 1.94
CA LYS A 353 -19.78 20.65 2.93
C LYS A 353 -18.48 19.86 2.79
N GLU A 354 -18.60 18.56 2.56
CA GLU A 354 -17.50 17.63 2.34
C GLU A 354 -17.63 17.12 0.91
N ASN A 355 -16.57 17.22 0.11
CA ASN A 355 -16.54 16.77 -1.28
C ASN A 355 -15.08 16.65 -1.77
N TRP A 356 -14.90 15.98 -2.91
CA TRP A 356 -13.59 15.74 -3.52
C TRP A 356 -13.18 16.76 -4.59
N CYS A 357 -14.03 17.76 -4.89
CA CYS A 357 -13.81 18.65 -6.03
C CYS A 357 -12.43 19.32 -5.96
N PHE A 358 -12.11 20.00 -4.86
CA PHE A 358 -10.81 20.69 -4.75
C PHE A 358 -9.61 19.73 -4.80
N THR A 359 -9.73 18.59 -4.09
CA THR A 359 -8.67 17.57 -3.99
C THR A 359 -8.36 16.91 -5.32
N SER A 360 -9.37 16.73 -6.15
CA SER A 360 -9.28 16.12 -7.49
C SER A 360 -9.19 17.15 -8.62
N PHE A 361 -8.87 18.41 -8.29
CA PHE A 361 -8.77 19.50 -9.27
C PHE A 361 -10.04 19.66 -10.13
N GLY A 362 -11.21 19.53 -9.52
CA GLY A 362 -12.50 19.68 -10.19
C GLY A 362 -12.97 18.45 -10.95
N ALA A 363 -12.21 17.34 -10.92
CA ALA A 363 -12.62 16.14 -11.63
C ALA A 363 -13.84 15.44 -11.00
N TYR A 364 -13.90 15.37 -9.67
CA TYR A 364 -15.08 14.91 -8.94
C TYR A 364 -16.08 16.05 -8.73
N PRO A 365 -17.40 15.81 -8.87
CA PRO A 365 -18.42 16.81 -8.57
C PRO A 365 -18.39 17.27 -7.11
N ASN A 366 -18.80 18.52 -6.89
CA ASN A 366 -18.83 19.16 -5.57
C ASN A 366 -20.14 18.91 -4.79
N ASP A 367 -21.08 18.16 -5.36
CA ASP A 367 -22.44 17.94 -4.86
C ASP A 367 -22.77 16.45 -4.56
N PRO A 368 -21.89 15.69 -3.88
CA PRO A 368 -22.22 14.32 -3.49
C PRO A 368 -23.52 14.27 -2.67
N ILE A 369 -24.40 13.31 -2.99
CA ILE A 369 -25.62 13.02 -2.22
C ILE A 369 -25.33 12.29 -0.91
N VAL A 370 -24.12 11.72 -0.78
CA VAL A 370 -23.60 11.07 0.41
C VAL A 370 -22.11 11.28 0.50
N THR A 371 -21.61 11.61 1.68
CA THR A 371 -20.20 11.54 2.02
C THR A 371 -20.00 10.78 3.31
N GLN A 372 -18.95 9.98 3.37
CA GLN A 372 -18.46 9.48 4.64
C GLN A 372 -18.01 10.65 5.50
N LYS A 373 -18.30 10.56 6.80
CA LYS A 373 -17.85 11.54 7.77
C LYS A 373 -16.32 11.69 7.70
N ASP A 374 -15.86 12.93 7.79
CA ASP A 374 -14.42 13.26 7.77
C ASP A 374 -13.76 12.92 6.43
N LEU A 375 -14.49 13.14 5.32
CA LEU A 375 -13.99 12.94 3.96
C LEU A 375 -12.84 13.92 3.65
N ALA A 376 -11.61 13.42 3.64
CA ALA A 376 -10.40 14.15 3.25
C ALA A 376 -9.22 13.19 3.10
N ILE A 377 -8.15 13.57 2.37
CA ILE A 377 -6.91 12.76 2.28
C ILE A 377 -6.33 12.46 3.66
N GLN A 378 -6.34 13.46 4.55
CA GLN A 378 -5.86 13.34 5.93
C GLN A 378 -6.96 12.94 6.92
N GLY A 379 -8.22 12.88 6.45
CA GLY A 379 -9.35 12.43 7.22
C GLY A 379 -9.51 10.92 7.11
N GLU A 380 -10.43 10.35 7.88
CA GLU A 380 -10.67 8.90 7.87
C GLU A 380 -11.77 8.49 6.86
N GLY A 381 -12.53 9.45 6.32
CA GLY A 381 -13.59 9.23 5.35
C GLY A 381 -13.08 9.07 3.91
N VAL A 382 -13.57 8.03 3.21
CA VAL A 382 -13.17 7.75 1.82
C VAL A 382 -14.33 7.58 0.84
N VAL A 383 -15.53 7.21 1.33
CA VAL A 383 -16.69 6.91 0.48
C VAL A 383 -17.44 8.19 0.11
N SER A 384 -17.79 8.32 -1.17
CA SER A 384 -18.71 9.35 -1.66
C SER A 384 -19.71 8.78 -2.67
N GLY A 385 -20.91 9.36 -2.70
CA GLY A 385 -22.01 8.94 -3.56
C GLY A 385 -22.62 10.11 -4.32
N TYR A 386 -22.98 9.89 -5.58
CA TYR A 386 -23.45 10.92 -6.51
C TYR A 386 -24.70 10.47 -7.26
N MET A 387 -25.49 11.43 -7.74
CA MET A 387 -26.47 11.23 -8.82
C MET A 387 -25.91 11.85 -10.09
N LEU A 388 -26.01 11.16 -11.22
CA LEU A 388 -25.72 11.81 -12.50
C LEU A 388 -26.87 12.78 -12.83
N ASP A 389 -26.56 13.88 -13.51
CA ASP A 389 -27.57 14.87 -13.91
C ASP A 389 -28.04 14.71 -15.37
N GLY A 390 -29.14 15.38 -15.71
CA GLY A 390 -29.65 15.50 -17.08
C GLY A 390 -30.37 14.25 -17.58
N ASN A 391 -30.02 13.77 -18.78
CA ASN A 391 -30.65 12.59 -19.38
C ASN A 391 -30.31 11.27 -18.64
N ASP A 392 -29.27 11.29 -17.81
CA ASP A 392 -28.80 10.13 -17.05
C ASP A 392 -29.21 10.18 -15.57
N ASN A 393 -30.18 11.03 -15.21
CA ASN A 393 -30.60 11.28 -13.82
C ASN A 393 -31.22 10.10 -13.06
N SER A 394 -31.28 8.95 -13.70
CA SER A 394 -31.66 7.68 -13.11
C SER A 394 -30.47 6.78 -12.75
N THR A 395 -29.23 7.28 -12.91
CA THR A 395 -28.00 6.56 -12.57
C THR A 395 -27.34 7.18 -11.35
N ALA A 396 -27.11 6.37 -10.31
CA ALA A 396 -26.34 6.77 -9.14
C ALA A 396 -24.92 6.20 -9.22
N VAL A 397 -23.96 6.86 -8.57
CA VAL A 397 -22.56 6.42 -8.53
C VAL A 397 -22.08 6.34 -7.09
N LEU A 398 -21.48 5.21 -6.72
CA LEU A 398 -20.81 5.00 -5.44
C LEU A 398 -19.30 4.87 -5.68
N SER A 399 -18.51 5.81 -5.17
CA SER A 399 -17.05 5.74 -5.21
C SER A 399 -16.52 5.13 -3.90
N ILE A 400 -15.77 4.03 -4.04
CA ILE A 400 -15.06 3.37 -2.94
C ILE A 400 -13.60 3.25 -3.38
N PRO A 401 -12.76 4.27 -3.12
CA PRO A 401 -11.37 4.25 -3.55
C PRO A 401 -10.53 3.26 -2.72
N VAL A 402 -10.94 2.89 -1.51
CA VAL A 402 -10.23 1.90 -0.66
C VAL A 402 -11.17 1.21 0.32
N PHE A 403 -10.92 -0.05 0.65
CA PHE A 403 -11.63 -0.83 1.68
C PHE A 403 -10.90 -0.81 3.03
N PHE A 404 -10.16 0.24 3.36
CA PHE A 404 -9.38 0.34 4.59
C PHE A 404 -9.97 1.40 5.51
N GLN A 405 -10.34 1.02 6.73
CA GLN A 405 -10.95 1.86 7.76
C GLN A 405 -10.50 1.37 9.14
N LEU A 406 -10.53 2.21 10.17
CA LEU A 406 -10.11 1.81 11.51
C LEU A 406 -11.05 2.38 12.58
N GLY A 407 -11.18 1.68 13.71
CA GLY A 407 -11.97 2.16 14.85
C GLY A 407 -13.41 2.49 14.46
N ASP A 408 -13.88 3.66 14.90
CA ASP A 408 -15.25 4.11 14.67
C ASP A 408 -15.57 4.33 13.17
N ASP A 409 -14.56 4.50 12.31
CA ASP A 409 -14.74 4.78 10.90
C ASP A 409 -15.20 3.58 10.09
N ILE A 410 -15.01 2.36 10.63
CA ILE A 410 -15.67 1.14 10.13
C ILE A 410 -17.19 1.33 10.12
N THR A 411 -17.75 1.92 11.17
CA THR A 411 -19.20 2.17 11.25
C THR A 411 -19.61 3.29 10.29
N ASN A 412 -18.79 4.35 10.17
CA ASN A 412 -19.06 5.46 9.25
C ASN A 412 -19.09 4.97 7.80
N PHE A 413 -18.13 4.15 7.38
CA PHE A 413 -18.06 3.53 6.05
C PHE A 413 -19.33 2.72 5.72
N ARG A 414 -19.74 1.84 6.65
CA ARG A 414 -20.98 1.04 6.51
C ARG A 414 -22.20 1.95 6.36
N GLN A 415 -22.32 2.96 7.22
CA GLN A 415 -23.43 3.88 7.19
C GLN A 415 -23.49 4.65 5.87
N SER A 416 -22.35 5.08 5.32
CA SER A 416 -22.29 5.77 4.03
C SER A 416 -22.78 4.91 2.86
N ILE A 417 -22.46 3.61 2.84
CA ILE A 417 -22.99 2.71 1.79
C ILE A 417 -24.51 2.55 1.95
N LEU A 418 -25.01 2.38 3.18
CA LEU A 418 -26.45 2.27 3.45
C LEU A 418 -27.19 3.57 3.11
N ASP A 419 -26.62 4.72 3.45
CA ASP A 419 -27.16 6.03 3.11
C ASP A 419 -27.17 6.24 1.59
N PHE A 420 -26.13 5.77 0.88
CA PHE A 420 -26.10 5.83 -0.58
C PHE A 420 -27.25 5.01 -1.18
N ILE A 421 -27.40 3.75 -0.74
CA ILE A 421 -28.49 2.89 -1.20
C ILE A 421 -29.84 3.57 -0.92
N GLY A 422 -30.04 4.11 0.27
CA GLY A 422 -31.26 4.81 0.68
C GLY A 422 -31.55 6.08 -0.14
N ASN A 423 -30.57 6.97 -0.28
CA ASN A 423 -30.70 8.27 -0.95
C ASN A 423 -30.88 8.08 -2.46
N ALA A 424 -30.08 7.23 -3.09
CA ALA A 424 -30.22 6.91 -4.52
C ALA A 424 -31.59 6.28 -4.83
N SER A 425 -32.09 5.40 -3.94
CA SER A 425 -33.43 4.83 -4.07
C SER A 425 -34.53 5.89 -3.98
N GLN A 426 -34.42 6.82 -3.03
CA GLN A 426 -35.37 7.93 -2.88
C GLN A 426 -35.32 8.89 -4.07
N ALA A 427 -34.16 9.03 -4.71
CA ALA A 427 -33.99 9.77 -5.97
C ALA A 427 -34.49 8.99 -7.21
N ASN A 428 -35.06 7.80 -7.04
CA ASN A 428 -35.51 6.90 -8.11
C ASN A 428 -34.39 6.46 -9.07
N ALA A 429 -33.17 6.27 -8.57
CA ALA A 429 -32.10 5.67 -9.35
C ALA A 429 -32.49 4.24 -9.75
N THR A 430 -32.42 3.96 -11.05
CA THR A 430 -32.69 2.63 -11.64
C THR A 430 -31.41 1.87 -11.96
N ARG A 431 -30.27 2.57 -11.99
CA ARG A 431 -28.95 2.02 -12.33
C ARG A 431 -27.92 2.52 -11.34
N VAL A 432 -26.89 1.71 -11.10
CA VAL A 432 -25.78 2.04 -10.20
C VAL A 432 -24.44 1.76 -10.87
N ILE A 433 -23.52 2.70 -10.77
CA ILE A 433 -22.09 2.50 -11.02
C ILE A 433 -21.41 2.40 -9.66
N ILE A 434 -20.59 1.37 -9.47
CA ILE A 434 -19.69 1.26 -8.32
C ILE A 434 -18.28 1.48 -8.83
N ASP A 435 -17.68 2.60 -8.46
CA ASP A 435 -16.35 3.02 -8.89
C ASP A 435 -15.29 2.56 -7.89
N LEU A 436 -14.37 1.72 -8.37
CA LEU A 436 -13.28 1.10 -7.63
C LEU A 436 -11.90 1.41 -8.26
N GLN A 437 -11.79 2.48 -9.05
CA GLN A 437 -10.50 2.91 -9.58
C GLN A 437 -9.48 3.09 -8.44
N GLN A 438 -8.23 2.67 -8.67
CA GLN A 438 -7.11 2.74 -7.72
C GLN A 438 -7.32 1.98 -6.40
N ASN A 439 -8.31 1.09 -6.29
CA ASN A 439 -8.62 0.43 -5.02
C ASN A 439 -7.70 -0.76 -4.72
N THR A 440 -6.68 -0.52 -3.91
CA THR A 440 -5.68 -1.52 -3.48
C THR A 440 -6.19 -2.52 -2.44
N GLY A 441 -7.44 -2.38 -1.98
CA GLY A 441 -8.09 -3.27 -1.02
C GLY A 441 -8.12 -2.68 0.39
N GLY A 442 -7.81 -3.50 1.41
CA GLY A 442 -7.93 -3.11 2.82
C GLY A 442 -8.49 -4.24 3.69
N LEU A 443 -9.41 -3.91 4.59
CA LEU A 443 -10.03 -4.87 5.49
C LEU A 443 -11.01 -5.76 4.73
N THR A 444 -10.70 -7.05 4.67
CA THR A 444 -11.47 -8.06 3.96
C THR A 444 -12.96 -8.03 4.29
N PHE A 445 -13.36 -7.87 5.56
CA PHE A 445 -14.78 -7.91 5.93
C PHE A 445 -15.59 -6.74 5.36
N LEU A 446 -14.98 -5.58 5.07
CA LEU A 446 -15.72 -4.47 4.45
C LEU A 446 -16.17 -4.80 3.02
N ALA A 447 -15.43 -5.66 2.32
CA ALA A 447 -15.88 -6.22 1.05
C ALA A 447 -17.08 -7.17 1.23
N TYR A 448 -17.11 -7.95 2.31
CA TYR A 448 -18.27 -8.80 2.64
C TYR A 448 -19.50 -7.95 3.02
N ASP A 449 -19.30 -6.92 3.84
CA ASP A 449 -20.35 -5.99 4.25
C ASP A 449 -20.96 -5.30 3.03
N ALA A 450 -20.12 -4.66 2.20
CA ALA A 450 -20.58 -3.97 1.01
C ALA A 450 -21.33 -4.92 0.06
N PHE A 451 -20.79 -6.13 -0.20
CA PHE A 451 -21.48 -7.12 -1.01
C PHE A 451 -22.84 -7.49 -0.43
N ARG A 452 -22.92 -7.73 0.88
CA ARG A 452 -24.15 -8.13 1.56
C ARG A 452 -25.18 -7.00 1.59
N MET A 453 -24.77 -5.73 1.61
CA MET A 453 -25.67 -4.58 1.53
C MET A 453 -26.35 -4.47 0.15
N PHE A 454 -25.63 -4.76 -0.94
CA PHE A 454 -26.22 -4.79 -2.29
C PHE A 454 -27.02 -6.07 -2.56
N PHE A 455 -26.52 -7.23 -2.10
CA PHE A 455 -27.13 -8.54 -2.32
C PHE A 455 -27.37 -9.30 -1.00
N PRO A 456 -28.31 -8.84 -0.15
CA PRO A 456 -28.56 -9.40 1.18
C PRO A 456 -29.08 -10.85 1.16
N ASN A 457 -29.50 -11.34 0.01
CA ASN A 457 -30.00 -12.69 -0.21
C ASN A 457 -28.93 -13.66 -0.75
N ILE A 458 -27.71 -13.19 -1.02
CA ILE A 458 -26.60 -14.02 -1.50
C ILE A 458 -25.54 -14.13 -0.42
N GLU A 459 -25.19 -15.37 -0.06
CA GLU A 459 -24.11 -15.65 0.88
C GLU A 459 -22.77 -15.58 0.14
N ALA A 460 -21.86 -14.71 0.60
CA ALA A 460 -20.52 -14.61 0.03
C ALA A 460 -19.77 -15.95 0.22
N TYR A 461 -19.27 -16.53 -0.87
CA TYR A 461 -18.60 -17.82 -0.80
C TYR A 461 -17.22 -17.65 -0.15
N GLY A 462 -16.36 -16.81 -0.73
CA GLY A 462 -15.10 -16.37 -0.12
C GLY A 462 -14.20 -17.49 0.42
N ALA A 463 -14.20 -18.65 -0.24
CA ALA A 463 -13.37 -19.76 0.19
C ALA A 463 -11.91 -19.52 -0.17
N SER A 464 -11.02 -20.01 0.69
CA SER A 464 -9.58 -19.86 0.50
C SER A 464 -8.82 -21.05 1.04
N ARG A 465 -7.58 -21.25 0.62
CA ARG A 465 -6.74 -22.38 1.05
C ARG A 465 -5.29 -21.95 1.24
N LYS A 466 -4.56 -22.69 2.06
CA LYS A 466 -3.12 -22.51 2.29
C LYS A 466 -2.33 -23.57 1.55
N ARG A 467 -1.11 -23.23 1.14
CA ARG A 467 -0.14 -24.24 0.70
C ARG A 467 0.31 -25.06 1.91
N SER A 468 0.41 -26.37 1.73
CA SER A 468 0.84 -27.29 2.77
C SER A 468 2.35 -27.43 2.78
N HIS A 469 2.99 -27.18 3.93
CA HIS A 469 4.42 -27.38 4.13
C HIS A 469 4.73 -27.70 5.60
N GLU A 470 5.95 -28.18 5.86
CA GLU A 470 6.36 -28.66 7.18
C GLU A 470 6.20 -27.62 8.30
N LEU A 471 6.70 -26.39 8.07
CA LEU A 471 6.64 -25.32 9.08
C LEU A 471 5.21 -24.92 9.43
N GLY A 472 4.33 -24.77 8.42
CA GLY A 472 2.93 -24.45 8.64
C GLY A 472 2.18 -25.59 9.35
N ASN A 473 2.54 -26.85 9.09
CA ASN A 473 1.98 -27.99 9.82
C ASN A 473 2.38 -27.98 11.29
N ILE A 474 3.65 -27.71 11.61
CA ILE A 474 4.13 -27.63 13.00
C ILE A 474 3.38 -26.55 13.77
N LEU A 475 3.22 -25.36 13.18
CA LEU A 475 2.47 -24.27 13.79
C LEU A 475 1.00 -24.66 14.01
N GLY A 476 0.31 -25.11 12.97
CA GLY A 476 -1.11 -25.44 13.09
C GLY A 476 -1.41 -26.62 14.01
N GLU A 477 -0.58 -27.67 14.04
CA GLU A 477 -0.71 -28.76 15.01
C GLU A 477 -0.57 -28.24 16.45
N THR A 478 0.36 -27.32 16.67
CA THR A 478 0.65 -26.79 18.01
C THR A 478 -0.42 -25.81 18.48
N TYR A 479 -0.82 -24.87 17.61
CA TYR A 479 -1.84 -23.86 17.93
C TYR A 479 -3.23 -24.48 18.09
N ASN A 480 -3.68 -25.38 17.22
CA ASN A 480 -4.97 -26.08 17.42
C ASN A 480 -4.90 -27.00 18.64
N GLY A 481 -3.77 -27.68 18.86
CA GLY A 481 -3.56 -28.52 20.03
C GLY A 481 -3.72 -27.77 21.35
N TRP A 482 -3.37 -26.48 21.39
CA TRP A 482 -3.65 -25.57 22.51
C TRP A 482 -5.10 -25.04 22.48
N TRP A 483 -5.56 -24.52 21.35
CA TRP A 483 -6.89 -23.88 21.22
C TRP A 483 -8.06 -24.82 21.55
N ASP A 484 -7.93 -26.11 21.23
CA ASP A 484 -8.97 -27.10 21.43
C ASP A 484 -8.98 -27.71 22.85
N LEU A 485 -8.02 -27.35 23.72
CA LEU A 485 -8.02 -27.82 25.11
C LEU A 485 -9.22 -27.25 25.88
N PRO A 486 -9.90 -28.06 26.71
CA PRO A 486 -10.95 -27.57 27.59
C PRO A 486 -10.49 -26.51 28.59
N SER A 487 -9.19 -26.47 28.90
CA SER A 487 -8.57 -25.51 29.82
C SER A 487 -8.24 -24.17 29.19
N THR A 488 -8.29 -24.06 27.87
CA THR A 488 -7.98 -22.80 27.17
C THR A 488 -9.12 -21.83 27.39
N ASP A 489 -8.82 -20.75 28.09
CA ASP A 489 -9.74 -19.64 28.30
C ASP A 489 -9.84 -18.83 27.00
N LYS A 490 -10.84 -19.17 26.17
CA LYS A 490 -11.11 -18.52 24.89
C LYS A 490 -11.63 -17.09 25.04
N GLU A 491 -12.21 -16.73 26.19
CA GLU A 491 -12.64 -15.36 26.45
C GLU A 491 -11.43 -14.46 26.68
N THR A 492 -10.47 -14.90 27.51
CA THR A 492 -9.23 -14.14 27.76
C THR A 492 -8.29 -14.16 26.56
N ASN A 493 -8.31 -15.22 25.75
CA ASN A 493 -7.46 -15.38 24.56
C ASN A 493 -8.20 -15.13 23.24
N TYR A 494 -9.29 -14.37 23.25
CA TYR A 494 -10.16 -14.20 22.08
C TYR A 494 -9.40 -13.73 20.83
N ALA A 495 -8.39 -12.87 20.97
CA ALA A 495 -7.58 -12.35 19.87
C ALA A 495 -6.93 -13.46 19.00
N TYR A 496 -6.65 -14.63 19.57
CA TYR A 496 -6.09 -15.78 18.83
C TYR A 496 -7.14 -16.51 18.00
N GLY A 497 -8.44 -16.27 18.23
CA GLY A 497 -9.50 -16.87 17.43
C GLY A 497 -9.34 -16.59 15.93
N ALA A 498 -8.75 -15.45 15.56
CA ALA A 498 -8.47 -15.09 14.18
C ALA A 498 -7.11 -15.56 13.65
N SER A 499 -6.28 -16.24 14.45
CA SER A 499 -4.98 -16.77 14.01
C SER A 499 -5.15 -17.65 12.77
N GLU A 500 -4.21 -17.52 11.83
CA GLU A 500 -4.15 -18.34 10.61
C GLU A 500 -3.80 -19.81 10.89
N TRP A 501 -3.30 -20.10 12.11
CA TRP A 501 -2.93 -21.43 12.58
C TRP A 501 -4.02 -22.11 13.42
N ILE A 502 -5.21 -21.51 13.55
CA ILE A 502 -6.38 -22.12 14.20
C ILE A 502 -7.47 -22.34 13.15
N ALA A 503 -7.81 -23.60 12.90
CA ALA A 503 -8.76 -24.00 11.86
C ALA A 503 -10.11 -24.47 12.42
N THR A 504 -10.17 -24.93 13.68
CA THR A 504 -11.38 -25.56 14.24
C THR A 504 -12.56 -24.61 14.48
N ASN A 505 -12.34 -23.30 14.36
CA ASN A 505 -13.38 -22.27 14.36
C ASN A 505 -13.62 -21.66 12.96
N ARG A 506 -13.12 -22.30 11.89
CA ARG A 506 -13.38 -21.95 10.49
C ARG A 506 -14.31 -22.98 9.87
N LEU A 507 -15.07 -22.56 8.86
CA LEU A 507 -15.96 -23.46 8.13
C LEU A 507 -15.19 -24.21 7.05
N ASN A 508 -15.37 -25.52 6.99
CA ASN A 508 -14.97 -26.34 5.85
C ASN A 508 -15.88 -26.04 4.65
N ALA A 509 -15.31 -25.51 3.57
CA ALA A 509 -16.07 -25.05 2.42
C ALA A 509 -16.85 -26.17 1.71
N ALA A 510 -16.44 -27.43 1.88
CA ALA A 510 -17.11 -28.58 1.27
C ALA A 510 -18.29 -29.11 2.10
N THR A 511 -18.28 -28.93 3.43
CA THR A 511 -19.31 -29.48 4.34
C THR A 511 -20.19 -28.42 4.97
N ASN A 512 -19.77 -27.15 4.92
CA ASN A 512 -20.38 -26.01 5.59
C ASN A 512 -20.55 -26.24 7.11
N ARG A 513 -19.59 -26.94 7.71
CA ARG A 513 -19.45 -27.16 9.15
C ARG A 513 -18.06 -26.77 9.57
N THR A 514 -17.87 -26.45 10.85
CA THR A 514 -16.53 -26.19 11.36
C THR A 514 -15.62 -27.41 11.22
N PHE A 515 -14.33 -27.19 11.00
CA PHE A 515 -13.35 -28.28 11.00
C PHE A 515 -13.32 -28.97 12.36
N SER A 516 -13.30 -30.30 12.35
CA SER A 516 -13.23 -31.12 13.58
C SER A 516 -11.82 -31.21 14.16
N SER A 517 -10.79 -30.92 13.36
CA SER A 517 -9.38 -30.95 13.76
C SER A 517 -8.50 -30.25 12.72
N TRP A 518 -7.28 -29.87 13.13
CA TRP A 518 -6.23 -29.44 12.20
C TRP A 518 -5.96 -30.48 11.10
N ALA A 519 -5.98 -31.77 11.42
CA ALA A 519 -5.73 -32.83 10.45
C ALA A 519 -6.79 -32.86 9.33
N GLU A 520 -8.06 -32.57 9.63
CA GLU A 520 -9.11 -32.45 8.61
C GLU A 520 -8.82 -31.30 7.63
N TYR A 521 -8.40 -30.15 8.17
CA TYR A 521 -8.04 -28.97 7.39
C TYR A 521 -6.76 -29.17 6.58
N TYR A 522 -5.68 -29.64 7.22
CA TYR A 522 -4.33 -29.63 6.66
C TYR A 522 -3.90 -30.95 6.02
N THR A 523 -4.82 -31.93 5.86
CA THR A 523 -4.54 -33.13 5.05
C THR A 523 -4.08 -32.70 3.66
N PRO A 524 -2.83 -33.02 3.24
CA PRO A 524 -2.28 -32.51 1.99
C PRO A 524 -3.07 -32.96 0.76
N ARG A 525 -3.51 -32.00 -0.05
CA ARG A 525 -4.25 -32.22 -1.29
C ARG A 525 -3.37 -31.84 -2.49
N PRO A 526 -2.88 -32.81 -3.28
CA PRO A 526 -2.03 -32.51 -4.42
C PRO A 526 -2.73 -31.65 -5.47
N ASP A 527 -2.08 -30.57 -5.89
CA ASP A 527 -2.56 -29.68 -6.94
C ASP A 527 -1.39 -28.93 -7.57
N ASN A 528 -1.37 -28.84 -8.90
CA ASN A 528 -0.33 -28.20 -9.72
C ASN A 528 1.15 -28.42 -9.28
N GLY A 529 1.50 -29.64 -8.85
CA GLY A 529 2.87 -29.96 -8.43
C GLY A 529 3.22 -29.57 -6.98
N ASP A 530 2.26 -29.04 -6.22
CA ASP A 530 2.36 -28.81 -4.78
C ASP A 530 1.23 -29.54 -4.01
N THR A 531 1.09 -29.26 -2.73
CA THR A 531 -0.02 -29.71 -1.88
C THR A 531 -0.64 -28.56 -1.12
N PHE A 532 -1.95 -28.64 -0.88
CA PHE A 532 -2.73 -27.57 -0.23
C PHE A 532 -3.64 -28.13 0.86
N SER A 533 -4.06 -27.25 1.78
CA SER A 533 -5.12 -27.52 2.75
C SER A 533 -6.47 -27.72 2.06
N ALA A 534 -7.46 -28.19 2.82
CA ALA A 534 -8.86 -28.00 2.46
C ALA A 534 -9.19 -26.50 2.37
N ALA A 535 -10.19 -26.16 1.55
CA ALA A 535 -10.67 -24.80 1.46
C ALA A 535 -11.51 -24.43 2.71
N GLU A 536 -11.22 -23.28 3.29
CA GLU A 536 -11.91 -22.72 4.46
C GLU A 536 -12.70 -21.46 4.10
N ARG A 537 -13.74 -21.19 4.90
CA ARG A 537 -14.52 -19.95 4.89
C ARG A 537 -14.58 -19.37 6.31
N TYR A 538 -14.77 -18.07 6.41
CA TYR A 538 -15.05 -17.41 7.68
C TYR A 538 -16.39 -17.89 8.28
N ASP A 539 -16.41 -18.04 9.60
CA ASP A 539 -17.62 -18.38 10.35
C ASP A 539 -18.21 -17.13 10.98
N PHE A 540 -18.96 -16.34 10.19
CA PHE A 540 -19.62 -15.12 10.68
C PHE A 540 -20.79 -15.40 11.65
N SER A 541 -21.05 -16.68 11.98
CA SER A 541 -21.96 -17.01 13.09
C SER A 541 -21.24 -17.05 14.45
N ASN A 542 -19.91 -16.95 14.44
CA ASN A 542 -19.06 -17.01 15.61
C ASN A 542 -18.57 -15.59 15.98
N GLN A 543 -19.30 -14.92 16.85
CA GLN A 543 -18.96 -13.56 17.29
C GLN A 543 -17.55 -13.44 17.87
N ASN A 544 -17.02 -14.48 18.53
CA ASN A 544 -15.63 -14.45 19.04
C ASN A 544 -14.62 -14.41 17.90
N PHE A 545 -14.87 -15.15 16.82
CA PHE A 545 -14.05 -15.07 15.61
C PHE A 545 -14.18 -13.68 14.98
N ASP A 546 -15.39 -13.15 14.84
CA ASP A 546 -15.64 -11.84 14.24
C ASP A 546 -14.93 -10.70 15.00
N TYR A 547 -15.09 -10.65 16.33
CA TYR A 547 -14.39 -9.66 17.16
C TYR A 547 -12.88 -9.83 17.11
N ALA A 548 -12.37 -11.07 17.06
CA ALA A 548 -10.93 -11.31 16.96
C ALA A 548 -10.36 -10.88 15.60
N ALA A 549 -11.10 -11.10 14.51
CA ALA A 549 -10.65 -10.84 13.15
C ALA A 549 -10.83 -9.38 12.75
N PHE A 550 -11.89 -8.73 13.24
CA PHE A 550 -12.35 -7.44 12.72
C PHE A 550 -12.56 -6.37 13.78
N GLY A 551 -12.61 -6.75 15.07
CA GLY A 551 -12.99 -5.85 16.15
C GLY A 551 -14.47 -5.45 16.16
N ASP A 552 -15.28 -6.08 15.29
CA ASP A 552 -16.69 -5.78 15.06
C ASP A 552 -17.41 -7.00 14.48
N ILE A 553 -18.74 -7.01 14.49
CA ILE A 553 -19.57 -8.01 13.82
C ILE A 553 -19.84 -7.54 12.38
N PRO A 554 -19.57 -8.37 11.35
CA PRO A 554 -19.92 -8.08 9.96
C PRO A 554 -21.41 -7.79 9.76
N TRP A 555 -21.72 -6.85 8.87
CA TRP A 555 -23.08 -6.39 8.62
C TRP A 555 -23.95 -7.53 8.10
N GLY A 556 -25.13 -7.68 8.70
CA GLY A 556 -26.09 -8.73 8.34
C GLY A 556 -25.85 -10.10 8.99
N TYR A 557 -24.83 -10.22 9.84
CA TYR A 557 -24.51 -11.44 10.60
C TYR A 557 -24.74 -11.30 12.10
N ASP A 558 -25.18 -10.14 12.57
CA ASP A 558 -25.57 -9.94 13.97
C ASP A 558 -26.78 -10.84 14.31
N PRO A 559 -26.63 -11.81 15.25
CA PRO A 559 -27.73 -12.68 15.65
C PRO A 559 -28.86 -11.94 16.38
N ASP A 560 -28.58 -10.78 16.97
CA ASP A 560 -29.60 -9.94 17.64
C ASP A 560 -30.34 -9.03 16.64
N ALA A 561 -29.83 -8.87 15.43
CA ALA A 561 -30.41 -8.08 14.34
C ALA A 561 -30.37 -8.81 12.98
N PRO A 562 -31.01 -9.99 12.84
CA PRO A 562 -30.95 -10.77 11.62
C PRO A 562 -31.62 -10.05 10.44
N LEU A 563 -31.08 -10.22 9.23
CA LEU A 563 -31.71 -9.74 8.01
C LEU A 563 -32.99 -10.56 7.73
N VAL A 564 -34.16 -9.92 7.82
CA VAL A 564 -35.46 -10.55 7.56
C VAL A 564 -36.13 -9.91 6.37
N ASN A 565 -36.39 -10.70 5.32
CA ASN A 565 -37.09 -10.28 4.09
C ASN A 565 -36.47 -9.05 3.39
N VAL A 566 -35.15 -8.85 3.54
CA VAL A 566 -34.43 -7.80 2.81
C VAL A 566 -34.14 -8.29 1.41
N VAL A 567 -34.60 -7.55 0.40
CA VAL A 567 -34.35 -7.85 -1.02
C VAL A 567 -33.35 -6.85 -1.60
N PRO A 568 -32.55 -7.25 -2.60
CA PRO A 568 -31.70 -6.30 -3.33
C PRO A 568 -32.52 -5.15 -3.90
N GLN A 569 -32.00 -3.93 -3.77
CA GLN A 569 -32.63 -2.73 -4.33
C GLN A 569 -32.54 -2.69 -5.86
N TRP A 570 -31.42 -3.17 -6.42
CA TRP A 570 -31.18 -3.30 -7.85
C TRP A 570 -30.87 -4.75 -8.19
N SER A 571 -31.25 -5.16 -9.40
CA SER A 571 -30.81 -6.42 -9.97
C SER A 571 -29.35 -6.34 -10.43
N PRO A 572 -28.65 -7.47 -10.59
CA PRO A 572 -27.26 -7.47 -11.05
C PRO A 572 -27.04 -6.79 -12.42
N ASP A 573 -28.03 -6.83 -13.33
CA ASP A 573 -27.92 -6.20 -14.65
C ASP A 573 -28.06 -4.66 -14.60
N GLU A 574 -28.59 -4.11 -13.50
CA GLU A 574 -28.73 -2.67 -13.23
C GLU A 574 -27.49 -2.08 -12.54
N ILE A 575 -26.52 -2.92 -12.18
CA ILE A 575 -25.25 -2.51 -11.55
C ILE A 575 -24.09 -2.76 -12.51
N VAL A 576 -23.13 -1.83 -12.55
CA VAL A 576 -21.82 -2.02 -13.18
C VAL A 576 -20.71 -1.56 -12.27
N ILE A 577 -19.61 -2.31 -12.25
CA ILE A 577 -18.38 -1.92 -11.56
C ILE A 577 -17.43 -1.25 -12.54
N LEU A 578 -16.97 -0.04 -12.22
CA LEU A 578 -15.87 0.63 -12.90
C LEU A 578 -14.56 0.32 -12.17
N THR A 579 -13.53 -0.04 -12.91
CA THR A 579 -12.17 -0.28 -12.42
C THR A 579 -11.14 0.17 -13.44
N ASP A 580 -9.90 0.35 -13.00
CA ASP A 580 -8.72 0.57 -13.83
C ASP A 580 -7.77 -0.64 -13.80
N GLY A 581 -8.25 -1.80 -13.34
CA GLY A 581 -7.48 -3.04 -13.25
C GLY A 581 -6.51 -3.11 -12.07
N LEU A 582 -6.33 -2.04 -11.30
CA LEU A 582 -5.45 -2.01 -10.12
C LEU A 582 -6.08 -2.61 -8.87
N CYS A 583 -7.38 -2.93 -8.93
CA CYS A 583 -8.14 -3.58 -7.87
C CYS A 583 -7.36 -4.78 -7.27
N ALA A 584 -7.17 -4.78 -5.95
CA ALA A 584 -6.37 -5.78 -5.23
C ALA A 584 -6.99 -6.16 -3.88
N SER A 585 -6.58 -7.32 -3.33
CA SER A 585 -6.91 -7.77 -1.98
C SER A 585 -8.43 -7.75 -1.70
N ALA A 586 -8.91 -7.05 -0.66
CA ALA A 586 -10.34 -6.90 -0.37
C ALA A 586 -11.18 -6.40 -1.57
N CYS A 587 -10.64 -5.54 -2.44
CA CYS A 587 -11.33 -5.12 -3.66
C CYS A 587 -11.55 -6.32 -4.60
N SER A 588 -10.53 -7.18 -4.76
CA SER A 588 -10.65 -8.38 -5.60
C SER A 588 -11.72 -9.34 -5.10
N LEU A 589 -11.88 -9.47 -3.77
CA LEU A 589 -12.93 -10.24 -3.13
C LEU A 589 -14.32 -9.67 -3.45
N PHE A 590 -14.49 -8.36 -3.29
CA PHE A 590 -15.73 -7.67 -3.62
C PHE A 590 -16.11 -7.87 -5.09
N VAL A 591 -15.18 -7.65 -6.01
CA VAL A 591 -15.41 -7.85 -7.46
C VAL A 591 -15.73 -9.31 -7.76
N GLU A 592 -15.06 -10.28 -7.14
CA GLU A 592 -15.39 -11.70 -7.31
C GLU A 592 -16.81 -12.02 -6.83
N PHE A 593 -17.24 -11.50 -5.67
CA PHE A 593 -18.60 -11.72 -5.18
C PHE A 593 -19.65 -11.08 -6.10
N MET A 594 -19.46 -9.82 -6.45
CA MET A 594 -20.38 -9.07 -7.31
C MET A 594 -20.50 -9.70 -8.70
N THR A 595 -19.38 -10.09 -9.30
CA THR A 595 -19.38 -10.60 -10.69
C THR A 595 -19.71 -12.09 -10.76
N HIS A 596 -19.02 -12.95 -10.01
CA HIS A 596 -19.15 -14.40 -10.11
C HIS A 596 -20.37 -14.94 -9.36
N GLN A 597 -20.72 -14.36 -8.21
CA GLN A 597 -21.89 -14.83 -7.44
C GLN A 597 -23.18 -14.10 -7.79
N ALA A 598 -23.13 -12.77 -7.95
CA ALA A 598 -24.33 -12.00 -8.26
C ALA A 598 -24.55 -11.77 -9.78
N GLY A 599 -23.51 -11.77 -10.61
CA GLY A 599 -23.64 -11.59 -12.06
C GLY A 599 -23.50 -10.14 -12.55
N VAL A 600 -22.96 -9.25 -11.70
CA VAL A 600 -22.69 -7.83 -12.02
C VAL A 600 -21.63 -7.72 -13.12
N ARG A 601 -21.77 -6.70 -13.98
CA ARG A 601 -20.83 -6.42 -15.07
C ARG A 601 -19.68 -5.54 -14.60
N THR A 602 -18.58 -5.58 -15.35
CA THR A 602 -17.39 -4.76 -15.11
C THR A 602 -17.00 -3.99 -16.37
N ILE A 603 -16.59 -2.73 -16.19
CA ILE A 603 -15.88 -1.94 -17.18
C ILE A 603 -14.48 -1.62 -16.64
N ALA A 604 -13.46 -1.93 -17.43
CA ALA A 604 -12.10 -1.49 -17.17
C ALA A 604 -11.79 -0.24 -18.01
N VAL A 605 -11.17 0.79 -17.42
CA VAL A 605 -10.76 2.01 -18.13
C VAL A 605 -9.24 2.16 -18.21
N GLY A 606 -8.75 2.69 -19.33
CA GLY A 606 -7.34 2.95 -19.57
C GLY A 606 -6.60 1.74 -20.15
N GLY A 607 -5.39 1.50 -19.64
CA GLY A 607 -4.46 0.45 -20.02
C GLY A 607 -3.60 0.80 -21.23
N HIS A 608 -2.58 -0.03 -21.50
CA HIS A 608 -1.67 0.12 -22.63
C HIS A 608 -2.37 0.49 -23.96
N PRO A 609 -1.85 1.41 -24.80
CA PRO A 609 -2.50 1.95 -26.02
C PRO A 609 -2.79 0.98 -27.18
N SER A 610 -2.79 -0.32 -26.91
CA SER A 610 -3.19 -1.38 -27.84
C SER A 610 -4.67 -1.76 -27.66
N PRO A 611 -5.38 -2.09 -28.76
CA PRO A 611 -6.73 -2.66 -28.66
C PRO A 611 -6.71 -4.03 -27.99
N GLY A 612 -7.88 -4.51 -27.58
CA GLY A 612 -8.03 -5.80 -26.89
C GLY A 612 -8.63 -5.67 -25.48
N PRO A 613 -8.85 -6.81 -24.81
CA PRO A 613 -9.45 -6.85 -23.48
C PRO A 613 -8.47 -6.32 -22.43
N MET A 614 -9.01 -6.09 -21.24
CA MET A 614 -8.26 -5.77 -20.04
C MET A 614 -8.94 -6.49 -18.87
N GLN A 615 -8.15 -6.95 -17.91
CA GLN A 615 -8.70 -7.56 -16.71
C GLN A 615 -9.35 -6.50 -15.82
N ALA A 616 -10.48 -6.86 -15.22
CA ALA A 616 -11.10 -6.03 -14.19
C ALA A 616 -10.26 -5.97 -12.90
N VAL A 617 -9.44 -6.99 -12.65
CA VAL A 617 -8.66 -7.13 -11.41
C VAL A 617 -7.30 -7.73 -11.75
N SER A 618 -6.23 -6.97 -11.52
CA SER A 618 -4.86 -7.42 -11.78
C SER A 618 -3.91 -7.24 -10.60
N GLY A 619 -4.36 -6.70 -9.47
CA GLY A 619 -3.57 -6.74 -8.22
C GLY A 619 -3.56 -8.13 -7.60
N SER A 620 -3.25 -8.21 -6.31
CA SER A 620 -3.40 -9.47 -5.57
C SER A 620 -4.87 -9.92 -5.55
N ARG A 621 -5.09 -11.19 -5.92
CA ARG A 621 -6.33 -11.95 -5.78
C ARG A 621 -6.18 -13.06 -4.75
N GLY A 622 -5.20 -12.90 -3.86
CA GLY A 622 -5.05 -13.68 -2.64
C GLY A 622 -6.11 -13.29 -1.61
N ALA A 623 -6.53 -14.25 -0.78
CA ALA A 623 -7.53 -14.01 0.25
C ALA A 623 -6.96 -13.26 1.47
N VAL A 624 -5.70 -13.53 1.83
CA VAL A 624 -5.03 -12.92 2.99
C VAL A 624 -3.56 -12.65 2.70
N SER A 625 -3.18 -11.38 2.91
CA SER A 625 -1.79 -10.94 3.06
C SER A 625 -1.27 -11.31 4.45
N TYR A 626 0.00 -11.67 4.53
CA TYR A 626 0.67 -12.02 5.77
C TYR A 626 2.10 -11.50 5.74
N SER A 627 2.60 -10.98 6.85
CA SER A 627 3.91 -10.38 6.90
C SER A 627 4.93 -11.26 7.62
N ALA A 628 6.21 -11.01 7.33
CA ALA A 628 7.29 -11.75 7.94
C ALA A 628 7.35 -11.54 9.47
N ASP A 629 6.91 -10.38 9.98
CA ASP A 629 6.77 -10.12 11.42
C ASP A 629 5.69 -10.94 12.10
N GLU A 630 4.59 -11.22 11.41
CA GLU A 630 3.55 -12.10 11.91
C GLU A 630 4.06 -13.56 11.96
N ILE A 631 4.82 -13.99 10.94
CA ILE A 631 5.48 -15.31 10.94
C ILE A 631 6.50 -15.44 12.09
N ASP A 632 7.31 -14.42 12.30
CA ASP A 632 8.31 -14.41 13.37
C ASP A 632 7.67 -14.44 14.76
N TYR A 633 6.58 -13.68 14.93
CA TYR A 633 5.74 -13.73 16.12
C TYR A 633 5.23 -15.15 16.39
N ASP A 634 4.72 -15.83 15.36
CA ASP A 634 4.21 -17.19 15.51
C ASP A 634 5.30 -18.22 15.78
N PHE A 635 6.54 -17.99 15.34
CA PHE A 635 7.66 -18.89 15.62
C PHE A 635 8.19 -18.74 17.04
N GLN A 636 7.91 -17.63 17.72
CA GLN A 636 8.51 -17.26 19.00
C GLN A 636 7.47 -16.90 20.05
N GLU A 637 7.04 -15.63 20.06
CA GLU A 637 6.20 -15.08 21.12
C GLU A 637 4.86 -15.80 21.22
N GLY A 638 4.18 -16.07 20.09
CA GLY A 638 2.92 -16.79 20.08
C GLY A 638 3.05 -18.23 20.60
N LEU A 639 4.16 -18.91 20.31
CA LEU A 639 4.47 -20.23 20.88
C LEU A 639 4.86 -20.17 22.36
N ALA A 640 5.56 -19.12 22.80
CA ALA A 640 5.94 -18.95 24.21
C ALA A 640 4.71 -18.63 25.07
N PHE A 641 3.85 -17.72 24.60
CA PHE A 641 2.62 -17.33 25.28
C PHE A 641 1.55 -16.87 24.27
N PRO A 642 0.31 -17.36 24.37
CA PRO A 642 -0.28 -18.20 25.42
C PRO A 642 -0.19 -19.71 25.13
N VAL A 643 0.39 -20.12 24.00
CA VAL A 643 0.43 -21.52 23.57
C VAL A 643 1.28 -22.39 24.52
N ASP A 644 2.29 -21.79 25.17
CA ASP A 644 3.15 -22.42 26.19
C ASP A 644 3.93 -23.64 25.67
N ARG A 645 4.56 -23.47 24.50
CA ARG A 645 5.31 -24.49 23.74
C ARG A 645 6.67 -23.98 23.26
N GLU A 646 7.46 -23.42 24.19
CA GLU A 646 8.86 -23.03 23.92
C GLU A 646 9.72 -24.19 23.37
N ASP A 647 9.38 -25.44 23.69
CA ASP A 647 10.05 -26.64 23.16
C ASP A 647 9.84 -26.83 21.64
N VAL A 648 8.75 -26.28 21.08
CA VAL A 648 8.49 -26.27 19.64
C VAL A 648 9.22 -25.10 18.99
N ALA A 649 9.16 -23.92 19.60
CA ALA A 649 9.90 -22.74 19.13
C ALA A 649 11.40 -23.05 18.98
N ALA A 650 12.00 -23.78 19.93
CA ALA A 650 13.41 -24.21 19.88
C ALA A 650 13.76 -25.18 18.74
N LYS A 651 12.77 -25.80 18.07
CA LYS A 651 12.96 -26.73 16.95
C LYS A 651 12.71 -26.07 15.59
N LEU A 652 12.03 -24.93 15.56
CA LEU A 652 11.81 -24.18 14.32
C LEU A 652 13.11 -23.46 13.89
N PRO A 653 13.26 -23.16 12.59
CA PRO A 653 14.36 -22.33 12.12
C PRO A 653 14.46 -21.03 12.92
N ASN A 654 15.66 -20.71 13.41
CA ASN A 654 15.87 -19.45 14.08
C ASN A 654 15.76 -18.30 13.08
N ARG A 655 14.82 -17.38 13.33
CA ARG A 655 14.53 -16.22 12.49
C ARG A 655 14.91 -14.88 13.16
N THR A 656 15.54 -14.89 14.34
CA THR A 656 15.95 -13.66 15.04
C THR A 656 17.02 -12.83 14.30
N ASP A 657 17.82 -13.46 13.45
CA ASP A 657 18.83 -12.79 12.63
C ASP A 657 18.38 -12.76 11.18
N THR A 658 17.81 -11.63 10.78
CA THR A 658 17.41 -11.36 9.40
C THR A 658 18.57 -11.05 8.47
N GLY A 659 19.80 -10.88 8.98
CA GLY A 659 20.90 -10.29 8.24
C GLY A 659 20.74 -8.79 8.00
N MET A 660 19.68 -8.40 7.30
CA MET A 660 19.35 -7.02 6.94
C MET A 660 18.18 -6.48 7.78
N TRP A 661 18.10 -5.16 7.89
CA TRP A 661 16.95 -4.46 8.44
C TRP A 661 15.74 -4.66 7.53
N VAL A 662 14.71 -5.32 8.05
CA VAL A 662 13.46 -5.57 7.35
C VAL A 662 12.41 -4.62 7.89
N ARG A 663 12.01 -3.64 7.09
CA ARG A 663 10.91 -2.74 7.44
C ARG A 663 9.56 -3.42 7.21
N TYR A 664 9.42 -4.10 6.08
CA TYR A 664 8.27 -4.94 5.76
C TYR A 664 8.65 -6.00 4.73
N ALA A 665 8.05 -7.18 4.82
CA ALA A 665 8.14 -8.23 3.82
C ALA A 665 6.84 -9.03 3.82
N GLY A 666 6.07 -8.94 2.75
CA GLY A 666 4.75 -9.56 2.63
C GLY A 666 4.75 -10.85 1.81
N VAL A 667 3.77 -11.70 2.08
CA VAL A 667 3.38 -12.88 1.30
C VAL A 667 1.86 -13.02 1.26
N THR A 668 1.34 -13.69 0.25
CA THR A 668 -0.02 -14.24 0.27
C THR A 668 0.03 -15.60 0.96
N ILE A 669 -0.53 -15.70 2.18
CA ILE A 669 -0.60 -16.97 2.91
C ILE A 669 -1.79 -17.83 2.47
N ARG A 670 -2.88 -17.20 2.02
CA ARG A 670 -4.09 -17.87 1.53
C ARG A 670 -4.47 -17.44 0.12
N ASP A 671 -4.64 -18.43 -0.74
CA ASP A 671 -5.22 -18.27 -2.06
C ASP A 671 -6.75 -18.26 -1.99
N GLN A 672 -7.40 -17.33 -2.67
CA GLN A 672 -8.84 -17.43 -2.89
C GLN A 672 -9.13 -18.48 -3.99
N VAL A 673 -10.18 -19.29 -3.80
CA VAL A 673 -10.59 -20.36 -4.72
C VAL A 673 -12.11 -20.41 -4.90
N ARG A 674 -12.58 -21.06 -5.97
CA ARG A 674 -14.02 -21.30 -6.23
C ARG A 674 -14.43 -22.69 -5.74
N ALA A 675 -15.74 -22.92 -5.59
CA ALA A 675 -16.27 -24.15 -5.01
C ALA A 675 -15.95 -25.43 -5.79
N ASP A 676 -15.90 -25.30 -7.11
CA ASP A 676 -15.74 -26.38 -8.08
C ASP A 676 -14.41 -26.32 -8.83
N ASP A 677 -13.57 -25.33 -8.53
CA ASP A 677 -12.27 -25.14 -9.16
C ASP A 677 -11.22 -24.69 -8.13
N PRO A 678 -10.28 -25.59 -7.78
CA PRO A 678 -9.26 -25.32 -6.77
C PRO A 678 -8.18 -24.34 -7.26
N THR A 679 -8.13 -24.01 -8.55
CA THR A 679 -7.13 -23.08 -9.10
C THR A 679 -7.23 -21.71 -8.39
N PRO A 680 -6.14 -21.18 -7.80
CA PRO A 680 -6.14 -19.87 -7.17
C PRO A 680 -6.60 -18.79 -8.14
N LEU A 681 -7.41 -17.86 -7.66
CA LEU A 681 -7.91 -16.76 -8.50
C LEU A 681 -6.80 -15.89 -9.09
N GLN A 682 -5.63 -15.84 -8.45
CA GLN A 682 -4.41 -15.18 -8.97
C GLN A 682 -4.04 -15.63 -10.40
N PHE A 683 -4.38 -16.87 -10.78
CA PHE A 683 -4.01 -17.45 -12.08
C PHE A 683 -5.17 -17.54 -13.08
N LYS A 684 -6.34 -17.01 -12.73
CA LYS A 684 -7.51 -17.01 -13.62
C LYS A 684 -7.67 -15.67 -14.30
N TYR A 685 -7.64 -15.66 -15.64
CA TYR A 685 -7.96 -14.46 -16.39
C TYR A 685 -9.39 -13.99 -16.08
N LEU A 686 -9.55 -12.72 -15.70
CA LEU A 686 -10.85 -12.10 -15.42
C LEU A 686 -11.02 -10.87 -16.31
N ALA A 687 -11.49 -11.07 -17.54
CA ALA A 687 -11.74 -9.96 -18.44
C ALA A 687 -12.85 -9.05 -17.89
N ALA A 688 -12.70 -7.74 -18.09
CA ALA A 688 -13.84 -6.84 -18.00
C ALA A 688 -14.83 -7.13 -19.14
N ASP A 689 -16.13 -6.88 -18.92
CA ASP A 689 -17.15 -7.05 -19.95
C ASP A 689 -16.95 -6.05 -21.11
N CYS A 690 -16.39 -4.88 -20.79
CA CYS A 690 -16.01 -3.84 -21.73
C CYS A 690 -14.74 -3.13 -21.24
N ARG A 691 -13.89 -2.70 -22.19
CA ARG A 691 -12.78 -1.78 -21.90
C ARG A 691 -13.08 -0.42 -22.53
N LEU A 692 -12.84 0.65 -21.79
CA LEU A 692 -12.86 2.03 -22.30
C LEU A 692 -11.46 2.62 -22.27
N TYR A 693 -11.17 3.57 -23.15
CA TYR A 693 -10.01 4.44 -22.97
C TYR A 693 -10.42 5.67 -22.17
N TYR A 694 -9.50 6.20 -21.37
CA TYR A 694 -9.61 7.62 -21.00
C TYR A 694 -9.56 8.45 -22.27
N THR A 695 -10.30 9.55 -22.27
CA THR A 695 -10.33 10.56 -23.31
C THR A 695 -9.97 11.91 -22.71
N LYS A 696 -9.61 12.87 -23.55
CA LYS A 696 -9.39 14.25 -23.08
C LYS A 696 -10.61 14.85 -22.35
N ASP A 697 -11.82 14.38 -22.71
CA ASP A 697 -13.08 14.84 -22.12
C ASP A 697 -13.40 14.20 -20.77
N ASN A 698 -12.83 13.03 -20.46
CA ASN A 698 -13.24 12.23 -19.30
C ASN A 698 -12.11 11.94 -18.29
N ALA A 699 -10.84 12.19 -18.64
CA ALA A 699 -9.71 11.94 -17.75
C ALA A 699 -9.76 12.80 -16.47
N TYR A 700 -10.19 14.06 -16.56
CA TYR A 700 -10.44 14.97 -15.42
C TYR A 700 -11.90 15.35 -15.28
N ASN A 701 -12.82 14.49 -15.72
CA ASN A 701 -14.25 14.74 -15.55
C ASN A 701 -14.93 13.41 -15.23
N MET A 702 -15.02 13.11 -13.93
CA MET A 702 -15.58 11.86 -13.43
C MET A 702 -17.05 11.70 -13.84
N THR A 703 -17.82 12.79 -13.85
CA THR A 703 -19.20 12.76 -14.36
C THR A 703 -19.26 12.32 -15.82
N ARG A 704 -18.35 12.82 -16.67
CA ARG A 704 -18.28 12.37 -18.06
C ARG A 704 -17.85 10.91 -18.16
N LEU A 705 -16.85 10.48 -17.39
CA LEU A 705 -16.41 9.09 -17.37
C LEU A 705 -17.54 8.15 -16.94
N TRP A 706 -18.25 8.47 -15.87
CA TRP A 706 -19.39 7.68 -15.40
C TRP A 706 -20.52 7.62 -16.42
N ARG A 707 -20.77 8.70 -17.18
CA ARG A 707 -21.70 8.67 -18.32
C ARG A 707 -21.22 7.75 -19.44
N ASP A 708 -19.95 7.84 -19.82
CA ASP A 708 -19.37 6.96 -20.84
C ASP A 708 -19.49 5.48 -20.42
N VAL A 709 -19.27 5.18 -19.13
CA VAL A 709 -19.47 3.85 -18.54
C VAL A 709 -20.93 3.40 -18.58
N ALA A 710 -21.86 4.28 -18.19
CA ALA A 710 -23.29 3.98 -18.23
C ALA A 710 -23.74 3.67 -19.66
N HIS A 711 -23.36 4.52 -20.62
CA HIS A 711 -23.74 4.37 -22.02
C HIS A 711 -23.13 3.10 -22.61
N ALA A 712 -21.84 2.83 -22.37
CA ALA A 712 -21.18 1.60 -22.83
C ALA A 712 -21.84 0.33 -22.28
N THR A 713 -22.42 0.40 -21.08
CA THR A 713 -23.04 -0.74 -20.40
C THR A 713 -24.47 -1.02 -20.87
N TRP A 714 -25.29 0.03 -21.01
CA TRP A 714 -26.75 -0.14 -21.18
C TRP A 714 -27.29 0.35 -22.51
N GLU A 715 -26.52 1.10 -23.31
CA GLU A 715 -27.06 1.85 -24.46
C GLU A 715 -26.26 1.61 -25.75
N ASP A 716 -24.95 1.84 -25.71
CA ASP A 716 -24.08 1.76 -26.87
C ASP A 716 -22.78 0.97 -26.56
N PRO A 717 -22.79 -0.37 -26.75
CA PRO A 717 -21.58 -1.18 -26.58
C PRO A 717 -20.51 -0.88 -27.63
N SER A 718 -20.82 -0.10 -28.68
CA SER A 718 -19.80 0.33 -29.64
C SER A 718 -18.77 1.26 -29.00
N LEU A 719 -19.06 1.86 -27.83
CA LEU A 719 -18.13 2.64 -27.02
C LEU A 719 -16.96 1.81 -26.46
N CYS A 720 -17.08 0.50 -26.37
CA CYS A 720 -15.96 -0.37 -25.99
C CYS A 720 -14.80 -0.27 -26.99
N VAL A 721 -13.57 -0.41 -26.48
CA VAL A 721 -12.35 -0.52 -27.28
C VAL A 721 -12.48 -1.69 -28.25
N GLN A 722 -11.96 -1.52 -29.47
CA GLN A 722 -12.01 -2.55 -30.48
C GLN A 722 -11.47 -3.89 -29.95
N SER A 723 -12.23 -4.97 -30.18
CA SER A 723 -11.88 -6.32 -29.76
C SER A 723 -11.67 -6.52 -28.25
N SER A 724 -12.24 -5.66 -27.41
CA SER A 724 -12.15 -5.78 -25.93
C SER A 724 -13.20 -6.71 -25.31
N THR A 725 -14.25 -7.07 -26.04
CA THR A 725 -15.38 -7.85 -25.52
C THR A 725 -15.37 -9.31 -25.99
N GLY A 726 -16.15 -10.16 -25.31
CA GLY A 726 -16.36 -11.58 -25.68
C GLY A 726 -15.37 -12.59 -25.10
N TYR A 727 -14.62 -12.19 -24.07
CA TYR A 727 -13.69 -13.03 -23.30
C TYR A 727 -14.36 -13.57 -22.02
N PRO A 728 -13.75 -14.53 -21.29
CA PRO A 728 -14.30 -15.00 -20.02
C PRO A 728 -14.38 -13.86 -19.00
N THR A 729 -15.60 -13.60 -18.50
CA THR A 729 -15.86 -12.59 -17.46
C THR A 729 -16.29 -13.28 -16.16
N GLY A 730 -16.41 -12.53 -15.06
CA GLY A 730 -16.85 -13.08 -13.78
C GLY A 730 -18.26 -13.70 -13.87
N ARG A 731 -19.18 -13.06 -14.59
CA ARG A 731 -20.56 -13.55 -14.81
C ARG A 731 -20.68 -14.65 -15.86
N ASN A 732 -19.72 -14.77 -16.78
CA ASN A 732 -19.76 -15.75 -17.86
C ASN A 732 -18.38 -16.37 -18.14
N ALA A 733 -18.13 -17.52 -17.52
CA ALA A 733 -16.91 -18.31 -17.73
C ALA A 733 -16.89 -19.03 -19.10
N THR A 734 -18.04 -19.18 -19.78
CA THR A 734 -18.15 -19.77 -21.11
C THR A 734 -18.16 -18.67 -22.18
N SER A 735 -16.99 -18.35 -22.71
CA SER A 735 -16.82 -17.30 -23.73
C SER A 735 -16.61 -17.86 -25.14
N GLU A 736 -16.85 -17.02 -26.15
CA GLU A 736 -16.53 -17.35 -27.54
C GLU A 736 -15.02 -17.27 -27.82
N LYS A 737 -14.31 -16.40 -27.09
CA LYS A 737 -12.85 -16.20 -27.23
C LYS A 737 -12.10 -16.79 -26.03
N PRO A 738 -10.97 -17.50 -26.24
CA PRO A 738 -10.10 -17.89 -25.13
C PRO A 738 -9.44 -16.66 -24.48
N PRO A 739 -8.94 -16.78 -23.24
CA PRO A 739 -8.07 -15.76 -22.65
C PRO A 739 -6.95 -15.34 -23.62
N PRO A 740 -6.53 -14.06 -23.63
CA PRO A 740 -5.41 -13.61 -24.44
C PRO A 740 -4.14 -14.42 -24.16
N ALA A 741 -3.28 -14.52 -25.16
CA ALA A 741 -1.97 -15.13 -24.97
C ALA A 741 -1.11 -14.28 -24.02
N SER A 742 -0.28 -14.93 -23.21
CA SER A 742 0.69 -14.25 -22.36
C SER A 742 1.58 -13.29 -23.17
N ASP A 743 1.89 -12.15 -22.55
CA ASP A 743 2.87 -11.22 -23.06
C ASP A 743 4.24 -11.91 -23.15
N SER A 744 4.65 -12.25 -24.37
CA SER A 744 5.91 -12.97 -24.66
C SER A 744 7.18 -12.13 -24.43
N GLN A 745 7.07 -10.92 -23.88
CA GLN A 745 8.24 -10.12 -23.54
C GLN A 745 9.05 -10.88 -22.47
N LYS A 746 10.32 -11.16 -22.79
CA LYS A 746 11.24 -11.80 -21.84
C LYS A 746 11.31 -10.91 -20.61
N SER A 747 10.88 -11.45 -19.47
CA SER A 747 11.16 -10.88 -18.16
C SER A 747 12.66 -10.56 -18.09
N GLY A 748 12.98 -9.28 -18.02
CA GLY A 748 14.34 -8.80 -17.93
C GLY A 748 14.89 -9.09 -16.54
N LEU A 749 15.28 -10.34 -16.26
CA LEU A 749 16.33 -10.56 -15.27
C LEU A 749 17.51 -9.67 -15.70
N LEU A 750 17.88 -8.74 -14.82
CA LEU A 750 18.94 -7.74 -15.02
C LEU A 750 20.10 -8.34 -15.85
N ASP A 751 20.29 -7.81 -17.05
CA ASP A 751 21.62 -7.80 -17.64
C ASP A 751 22.44 -6.84 -16.78
N LEU A 752 23.36 -7.36 -15.97
CA LEU A 752 24.18 -6.57 -15.05
C LEU A 752 25.25 -5.73 -15.79
N GLU A 753 25.39 -5.90 -17.12
CA GLU A 753 26.39 -5.22 -17.93
C GLU A 753 26.26 -3.67 -18.03
N PRO A 754 25.08 -3.01 -18.01
CA PRO A 754 25.00 -1.56 -18.15
C PRO A 754 25.55 -0.78 -16.95
N LEU A 755 25.75 -1.43 -15.80
CA LEU A 755 26.30 -0.81 -14.59
C LEU A 755 27.84 -0.77 -14.58
N ALA A 756 28.50 -1.23 -15.65
CA ALA A 756 29.95 -1.29 -15.75
C ALA A 756 30.55 0.04 -16.26
N PHE A 757 30.90 0.96 -15.36
CA PHE A 757 31.99 1.90 -15.62
C PHE A 757 32.92 2.15 -14.41
N THR A 758 34.16 1.68 -14.61
CA THR A 758 35.45 1.93 -13.90
C THR A 758 35.69 1.41 -12.47
N PRO A 759 36.89 0.83 -12.21
CA PRO A 759 37.17 0.06 -11.01
C PRO A 759 37.68 0.93 -9.87
N TRP A 760 37.07 0.79 -8.69
CA TRP A 760 37.67 1.23 -7.43
C TRP A 760 37.74 0.03 -6.49
N THR A 761 38.94 -0.54 -6.39
CA THR A 761 39.31 -1.40 -5.28
C THR A 761 39.54 -0.51 -4.06
N ASP A 762 38.77 -0.67 -2.99
CA ASP A 762 39.34 -0.45 -1.67
C ASP A 762 38.78 -1.44 -0.65
N GLN A 763 39.68 -2.27 -0.12
CA GLN A 763 39.44 -3.16 0.99
C GLN A 763 39.67 -2.38 2.27
N SER A 764 38.60 -1.88 2.89
CA SER A 764 38.66 -1.47 4.30
C SER A 764 37.84 -2.45 5.14
N ALA A 765 38.54 -3.20 5.99
CA ALA A 765 37.93 -4.06 6.99
C ALA A 765 37.27 -3.19 8.07
N PHE A 766 35.94 -3.17 8.09
CA PHE A 766 35.16 -2.51 9.13
C PHE A 766 35.05 -3.40 10.39
N GLN A 767 35.32 -2.82 11.56
CA GLN A 767 35.05 -3.45 12.85
C GLN A 767 33.65 -3.04 13.34
N LEU A 768 32.79 -4.05 13.56
CA LEU A 768 31.47 -3.91 14.17
C LEU A 768 31.62 -3.71 15.69
N THR A 769 31.06 -2.64 16.23
CA THR A 769 30.95 -2.43 17.69
C THR A 769 29.69 -3.09 18.22
N SER A 770 29.80 -3.74 19.38
CA SER A 770 28.69 -4.39 20.09
C SER A 770 28.73 -3.98 21.54
N LYS A 771 27.69 -3.31 22.06
CA LYS A 771 27.18 -3.43 23.44
C LYS A 771 25.98 -2.53 23.73
N SER A 772 25.03 -3.06 24.48
CA SER A 772 23.86 -2.40 25.05
C SER A 772 24.11 -1.93 26.49
N VAL A 773 23.43 -0.85 26.92
CA VAL A 773 23.45 -0.31 28.29
C VAL A 773 22.01 -0.20 28.81
N ALA A 774 21.78 -0.67 30.04
CA ALA A 774 20.50 -0.60 30.74
C ALA A 774 20.38 0.69 31.59
N VAL A 775 19.14 1.21 31.75
CA VAL A 775 18.84 2.36 32.63
C VAL A 775 17.78 1.98 33.68
N ASN A 776 18.01 2.40 34.92
CA ASN A 776 17.15 2.20 36.10
C ASN A 776 16.01 3.23 36.17
N ASN A 777 14.80 2.80 36.57
CA ASN A 777 13.64 3.66 36.84
C ASN A 777 13.45 3.97 38.34
N GLY A 778 13.17 5.25 38.66
CA GLY A 778 12.71 5.72 39.98
C GLY A 778 11.17 5.83 40.10
N PRO A 779 10.60 6.12 41.30
CA PRO A 779 9.17 5.91 41.60
C PRO A 779 8.19 6.98 41.05
N LEU A 780 6.94 6.54 40.79
CA LEU A 780 5.92 7.20 39.96
C LEU A 780 4.69 7.74 40.71
N THR A 781 4.65 9.05 40.95
CA THR A 781 3.40 9.79 41.20
C THR A 781 3.28 10.99 40.25
N PRO A 782 2.09 11.24 39.64
CA PRO A 782 1.87 12.38 38.75
C PRO A 782 1.67 13.69 39.54
N THR A 783 2.20 14.80 39.02
CA THR A 783 2.14 16.15 39.62
C THR A 783 1.58 17.16 38.61
N LEU A 784 0.84 18.19 39.05
CA LEU A 784 0.33 19.23 38.14
C LEU A 784 1.46 20.02 37.47
N CYS A 785 1.23 20.48 36.24
CA CYS A 785 2.18 21.28 35.48
C CYS A 785 1.50 22.38 34.66
N ASP A 786 2.26 23.42 34.32
CA ASP A 786 1.85 24.48 33.41
C ASP A 786 2.43 24.20 32.00
N PRO A 787 1.60 24.08 30.95
CA PRO A 787 2.08 23.82 29.60
C PRO A 787 2.98 24.94 29.04
N LYS A 788 2.90 26.17 29.57
CA LYS A 788 3.75 27.30 29.13
C LYS A 788 5.12 27.32 29.81
N ARG A 789 5.29 26.64 30.95
CA ARG A 789 6.55 26.50 31.71
C ARG A 789 6.61 25.13 32.41
N PRO A 790 6.78 24.03 31.65
CA PRO A 790 6.68 22.69 32.21
C PRO A 790 7.87 22.38 33.13
N GLN A 791 7.62 22.28 34.45
CA GLN A 791 8.61 21.83 35.43
C GLN A 791 8.46 20.33 35.72
N CYS A 792 8.71 19.48 34.72
CA CYS A 792 8.45 18.04 34.82
C CYS A 792 9.71 17.14 34.93
N GLY A 793 10.93 17.68 34.87
CA GLY A 793 12.15 16.86 34.89
C GLY A 793 12.14 15.85 33.73
N SER A 794 12.37 14.56 34.01
CA SER A 794 12.32 13.47 33.02
C SER A 794 10.91 13.00 32.63
N LYS A 795 9.85 13.70 33.09
CA LYS A 795 8.44 13.45 32.75
C LYS A 795 7.95 14.53 31.78
N GLN A 796 6.82 14.30 31.09
CA GLN A 796 6.24 15.29 30.17
C GLN A 796 4.90 15.85 30.66
N CYS A 797 4.69 17.16 30.47
CA CYS A 797 3.47 17.84 30.86
C CYS A 797 2.35 17.57 29.84
N ARG A 798 1.35 16.77 30.20
CA ARG A 798 0.27 16.32 29.31
C ARG A 798 -1.10 16.55 29.92
N GLN A 799 -2.12 16.67 29.06
CA GLN A 799 -3.49 16.86 29.49
C GLN A 799 -4.06 15.55 30.06
N VAL A 800 -4.70 15.60 31.22
CA VAL A 800 -5.36 14.49 31.88
C VAL A 800 -6.78 14.89 32.28
N GLN A 801 -7.69 13.91 32.27
CA GLN A 801 -9.08 14.09 32.69
C GLN A 801 -9.23 13.68 34.17
N LEU A 802 -9.74 14.59 35.00
CA LEU A 802 -10.03 14.34 36.41
C LEU A 802 -11.53 14.26 36.64
N ASN A 803 -11.97 13.28 37.44
CA ASN A 803 -13.35 13.21 37.92
C ASN A 803 -13.52 14.16 39.12
N CYS A 804 -14.27 15.25 38.93
CA CYS A 804 -14.52 16.28 39.94
C CYS A 804 -16.00 16.28 40.34
N ASN A 805 -16.32 16.80 41.54
CA ASN A 805 -17.71 16.97 41.96
C ASN A 805 -18.44 17.92 41.00
N GLY A 806 -19.25 17.36 40.08
CA GLY A 806 -19.96 18.10 39.05
C GLY A 806 -19.61 17.73 37.60
N GLY A 807 -18.67 16.80 37.36
CA GLY A 807 -18.34 16.30 36.03
C GLY A 807 -16.84 16.06 35.81
N VAL A 808 -16.50 15.60 34.60
CA VAL A 808 -15.10 15.39 34.18
C VAL A 808 -14.50 16.74 33.77
N LYS A 809 -13.34 17.11 34.35
CA LYS A 809 -12.59 18.32 34.01
C LYS A 809 -11.18 17.97 33.52
N ALA A 810 -10.73 18.63 32.45
CA ALA A 810 -9.36 18.51 31.95
C ALA A 810 -8.37 19.38 32.74
N THR A 811 -7.16 18.88 32.98
CA THR A 811 -6.01 19.63 33.54
C THR A 811 -4.70 19.11 32.97
N TYR A 812 -3.54 19.71 33.32
CA TYR A 812 -2.23 19.26 32.86
C TYR A 812 -1.40 18.66 34.00
N ALA A 813 -0.78 17.50 33.79
CA ALA A 813 0.05 16.79 34.75
C ALA A 813 1.34 16.23 34.11
N CYS A 814 2.41 16.15 34.88
CA CYS A 814 3.66 15.50 34.50
C CYS A 814 3.47 13.98 34.50
N LEU A 815 3.43 13.38 33.30
CA LEU A 815 3.28 11.94 33.09
C LEU A 815 4.62 11.30 32.76
N THR A 816 4.80 10.07 33.22
CA THR A 816 5.99 9.26 32.90
C THR A 816 5.75 8.55 31.58
N THR A 817 6.78 8.42 30.76
CA THR A 817 6.73 7.63 29.53
C THR A 817 6.53 6.15 29.85
N CYS A 818 5.87 5.42 28.95
CA CYS A 818 5.65 3.98 29.00
C CYS A 818 5.64 3.42 27.59
N GLU A 819 5.77 2.10 27.44
CA GLU A 819 5.61 1.43 26.15
C GLU A 819 4.21 0.82 26.05
N VAL A 820 3.54 0.99 24.91
CA VAL A 820 2.23 0.43 24.65
C VAL A 820 2.40 -1.05 24.26
N GLY A 821 1.81 -1.96 25.03
CA GLY A 821 1.85 -3.41 24.76
C GLY A 821 2.38 -4.27 25.91
N GLU A 822 3.11 -3.67 26.86
CA GLU A 822 3.51 -4.34 28.10
C GLU A 822 2.67 -3.86 29.29
N ARG A 823 2.31 -4.76 30.21
CA ARG A 823 1.88 -4.37 31.56
C ARG A 823 3.12 -3.85 32.31
N VAL A 824 3.41 -2.57 32.16
CA VAL A 824 4.53 -1.93 32.86
C VAL A 824 4.25 -1.91 34.37
N PRO A 825 4.99 -2.66 35.22
CA PRO A 825 4.69 -2.80 36.67
C PRO A 825 4.75 -1.48 37.44
N SER A 826 5.40 -0.47 36.86
CA SER A 826 5.62 0.84 37.43
C SER A 826 4.55 1.86 37.02
N CYS A 827 3.67 1.56 36.05
CA CYS A 827 2.62 2.46 35.61
C CYS A 827 1.42 2.42 36.57
N SER A 828 1.05 3.56 37.15
CA SER A 828 -0.12 3.64 38.05
C SER A 828 -1.47 3.62 37.32
N GLY A 829 -1.49 3.43 35.99
CA GLY A 829 -2.68 3.35 35.12
C GLY A 829 -2.41 2.83 33.71
N THR A 830 -3.13 3.32 32.69
CA THR A 830 -3.01 2.88 31.28
C THR A 830 -2.05 3.76 30.48
N CYS A 831 -1.17 3.15 29.68
CA CYS A 831 -0.36 3.87 28.70
C CYS A 831 -1.26 4.41 27.57
N LYS A 832 -1.34 5.74 27.42
CA LYS A 832 -2.14 6.40 26.36
C LYS A 832 -1.34 7.52 25.71
N GLU A 833 -1.79 7.94 24.52
CA GLU A 833 -1.01 8.69 23.52
C GLU A 833 0.21 7.88 23.08
N ALA A 834 0.55 7.85 21.79
CA ALA A 834 1.53 6.89 21.29
C ALA A 834 2.33 7.57 20.19
N THR A 835 3.58 7.93 20.46
CA THR A 835 4.53 8.29 19.42
C THR A 835 5.28 7.01 19.04
N ARG A 836 5.40 6.74 17.75
CA ARG A 836 6.22 5.64 17.26
C ARG A 836 7.66 5.87 17.72
N LEU A 837 8.24 4.94 18.46
CA LEU A 837 9.68 4.96 18.67
C LEU A 837 10.35 4.62 17.34
N ASP A 838 11.40 5.34 16.97
CA ASP A 838 12.27 4.85 15.90
C ASP A 838 12.79 3.49 16.34
N SER A 839 12.43 2.45 15.59
CA SER A 839 12.79 1.06 15.86
C SER A 839 14.32 0.86 16.00
N LYS A 840 15.12 1.78 15.45
CA LYS A 840 16.59 1.77 15.51
C LYS A 840 17.16 2.27 16.84
N SER A 841 16.41 3.02 17.65
CA SER A 841 16.82 3.48 18.99
C SER A 841 16.57 2.45 20.11
N ASN A 842 15.77 1.42 19.83
CA ASN A 842 15.34 0.43 20.83
C ASN A 842 16.24 -0.80 20.98
N GLY A 843 17.39 -0.83 20.31
CA GLY A 843 18.47 -1.79 20.56
C GLY A 843 18.04 -3.26 20.61
N LYS A 844 18.01 -3.93 19.44
CA LYS A 844 17.97 -5.40 19.28
C LYS A 844 16.89 -6.16 20.08
N SER A 845 15.82 -6.53 19.39
CA SER A 845 15.19 -7.84 19.60
C SER A 845 14.70 -8.40 18.26
N GLY A 846 15.41 -9.42 17.77
CA GLY A 846 14.93 -10.45 16.85
C GLY A 846 14.09 -10.03 15.65
N GLY A 847 14.75 -9.92 14.49
CA GLY A 847 14.21 -10.21 13.16
C GLY A 847 13.06 -9.37 12.59
N THR A 848 12.10 -8.92 13.38
CA THR A 848 10.90 -8.27 12.86
C THR A 848 10.38 -7.25 13.85
N ASN A 849 10.12 -6.07 13.32
CA ASN A 849 9.72 -4.88 14.06
C ASN A 849 8.43 -5.12 14.84
N ALA A 850 8.51 -5.54 16.10
CA ALA A 850 7.50 -5.15 17.06
C ALA A 850 7.51 -3.60 17.08
N ILE A 851 6.50 -2.97 16.47
CA ILE A 851 6.34 -1.51 16.55
C ILE A 851 6.15 -1.17 18.03
N ARG A 852 7.21 -0.65 18.65
CA ARG A 852 7.12 -0.13 20.01
C ARG A 852 6.61 1.29 19.92
N TYR A 853 5.48 1.54 20.57
CA TYR A 853 4.98 2.89 20.74
C TYR A 853 5.35 3.37 22.14
N GLN A 854 5.93 4.55 22.24
CA GLN A 854 6.09 5.22 23.51
C GLN A 854 4.85 6.07 23.77
N GLY A 855 4.16 5.75 24.85
CA GLY A 855 3.07 6.55 25.37
C GLY A 855 3.36 7.14 26.72
N PHE A 856 2.31 7.64 27.38
CA PHE A 856 2.40 8.21 28.71
C PHE A 856 1.49 7.48 29.69
N CYS A 857 1.97 7.29 30.92
CA CYS A 857 1.22 6.63 31.98
C CYS A 857 0.10 7.53 32.47
N HIS A 858 -1.13 7.34 31.97
CA HIS A 858 -2.31 8.04 32.48
C HIS A 858 -2.84 7.33 33.72
N PRO A 859 -2.97 8.03 34.87
CA PRO A 859 -3.57 7.43 36.06
C PRO A 859 -5.04 7.04 35.81
N PRO A 860 -5.54 5.95 36.40
CA PRO A 860 -6.94 5.56 36.27
C PRO A 860 -7.82 6.64 36.89
N MET A 861 -9.03 6.82 36.36
CA MET A 861 -9.98 7.84 36.83
C MET A 861 -10.31 7.72 38.34
N SER A 862 -10.01 6.59 38.98
CA SER A 862 -10.17 6.34 40.42
C SER A 862 -8.98 6.81 41.27
N ALA A 863 -7.77 6.94 40.70
CA ALA A 863 -6.53 7.33 41.39
C ALA A 863 -6.27 8.84 41.37
N THR A 864 -7.12 9.64 40.69
CA THR A 864 -6.99 11.10 40.56
C THR A 864 -7.28 11.89 41.84
N LYS A 865 -7.57 11.23 42.97
CA LYS A 865 -7.71 11.89 44.29
C LYS A 865 -6.43 12.59 44.78
N ALA A 866 -5.28 12.30 44.18
CA ALA A 866 -4.00 12.94 44.48
C ALA A 866 -3.76 14.26 43.71
N LEU A 867 -4.56 14.58 42.70
CA LEU A 867 -4.48 15.82 41.93
C LEU A 867 -5.65 16.74 42.31
N PRO A 868 -5.41 18.00 42.75
CA PRO A 868 -6.50 18.89 43.12
C PRO A 868 -7.31 19.30 41.88
N CYS A 869 -8.65 19.23 41.97
CA CYS A 869 -9.54 19.65 40.89
C CYS A 869 -9.33 21.13 40.53
N PRO A 870 -9.17 21.47 39.24
CA PRO A 870 -9.09 22.87 38.82
C PRO A 870 -10.40 23.59 39.17
N LYS A 871 -10.27 24.81 39.72
CA LYS A 871 -11.40 25.66 40.10
C LYS A 871 -12.26 25.97 38.88
#